data_AF-A0A7W2MBA4-F1
#
_entry.id   AF-A0A7W2MBA4-F1
#
_cell.length_a   1.000
_cell.length_b   1.000
_cell.length_c   1.000
_cell.angle_alpha   90.00
_cell.angle_beta   90.00
_cell.angle_gamma   90.00
#
_symmetry.space_group_name_H-M   'P 1'
#
loop_
_entity.id
_entity.type
_entity.pdbx_description
1 polymer ?
#
loop_
_entity_poly.entity_id
_entity_poly.type
_entity_poly.pdbx_seq_one_letter_code
_entity_poly.pdbx_strand_id
1 'polypeptide(L)'
;MKYFVFLFVCLFSFSTSAFEDTVTDNVEVTLLGSASTIAHYKFDETDYVGVKGEVIDETGNFSAQAVNGATTGKGSPALMGNPGTCGYAAFDGSDDYIELPSSFEDLHNSFTITAWIHPENVNSGSRIFIDDENNQQGFGFSLGDAGNGQLRFFSRGVNPVSVDTTASITPNRWTFVAAVHNSLTKTRQIYINGVAQTLNGVTTISAYTGTWGTDTGPASIGGETKSSAEGGDSFHFTGKIDEAHVFKGALTETEIEQLYNQKHACAEPAIDHYEIVHDGNGLTCAAEPITIKACTNSDCTTVSTESVNVDFTITTPEGNKEKKASLEFTGSSSFKFKHVTAETIVLSIDTSNAVECSGVDTGCEMTFSDTGFRFLYGDSNSEIISAQTAGKEFGETVKLHAVKSENGVCEGLFSGDVKVSLAQQNITPNLDFNAGLAFQTKGITIAKHPQFTDDVILNFASDSMAIIPTPNYFDAGEIRLHAKFSNSNITIVGSSNNFWVKPHHFALTATNSNGALVGDSAASSIKHKAGKNFKFTVSALNFVGDLTQNYRQADGRLQLKVSRVAPSLNGAIDGSFTYAAEQSITATPLAQDVTLTSFNDGVKGQSDFNGAQYDEVGIIKSYVQDINYGGLGNKNGRVEATGIEVGRFTPAYFKQTVKEEHKGDFDAAPYYPDERAACSISNWAYTGQRTTDDKGVISYNIDFEPKIKITAFNANNAITQNYTLGEPEGFMKLLASSVDISLPSYDKEQQVVDSTSGDHEPVAISAVMHTGNLTASPDKAGELFYTFSPNDHFTYLRDGSSLLPPFTAKIPFVTEQVNDTDGIKLAINISTNKVAESATETFVTDGVEIRFARMVLQNSYGSENAKLRSQLTIEVYDEDKSFNTHSDESCLMPLIGSEEDGAKYSGNMKLWDYRLIDIDGDSDDIEVSNTEASVSGDFYNGIQSQLFFSKPTEQGTLEWEYQVPSWLAFNWDTLDANNDGNFYDDNPSATLSFGIYRGNDRIISWYEVLN
;
A
#
# COMPACT_ATOMS: atom_id res chain seq x y z
N MET A 1 -46.50 -42.78 -41.44
CA MET A 1 -47.05 -43.44 -42.64
C MET A 1 -45.93 -44.30 -43.24
N LYS A 2 -46.09 -45.63 -43.20
CA LYS A 2 -45.49 -46.65 -44.08
C LYS A 2 -43.95 -46.87 -44.15
N TYR A 3 -43.55 -48.09 -43.76
CA TYR A 3 -42.66 -49.07 -44.46
C TYR A 3 -41.17 -48.69 -44.69
N PHE A 4 -40.18 -49.40 -44.11
CA PHE A 4 -39.58 -50.73 -44.44
C PHE A 4 -38.25 -50.58 -45.21
N VAL A 5 -37.32 -51.52 -44.97
CA VAL A 5 -36.22 -51.99 -45.88
C VAL A 5 -34.92 -51.15 -45.92
N PHE A 6 -33.68 -51.66 -45.85
CA PHE A 6 -33.12 -53.04 -45.79
C PHE A 6 -31.66 -53.01 -45.26
N LEU A 7 -31.23 -54.19 -44.79
CA LEU A 7 -29.88 -54.70 -44.56
C LEU A 7 -28.90 -54.46 -45.74
N PHE A 8 -27.60 -54.23 -45.48
CA PHE A 8 -26.51 -55.06 -46.04
C PHE A 8 -25.16 -54.83 -45.34
N VAL A 9 -24.53 -55.94 -44.96
CA VAL A 9 -23.16 -56.09 -44.46
C VAL A 9 -22.22 -56.20 -45.65
N CYS A 10 -21.04 -55.56 -45.61
CA CYS A 10 -19.80 -56.19 -46.09
C CYS A 10 -18.55 -55.46 -45.60
N LEU A 11 -17.59 -56.29 -45.14
CA LEU A 11 -16.24 -55.96 -44.72
C LEU A 11 -15.44 -55.24 -45.82
N PHE A 12 -14.54 -54.33 -45.44
CA PHE A 12 -13.15 -54.35 -45.87
C PHE A 12 -12.29 -53.51 -44.91
N SER A 13 -11.32 -54.17 -44.30
CA SER A 13 -10.20 -53.60 -43.57
C SER A 13 -9.21 -52.93 -44.54
N PHE A 14 -8.75 -51.71 -44.26
CA PHE A 14 -7.35 -51.29 -44.48
C PHE A 14 -7.02 -50.00 -43.71
N SER A 15 -5.73 -49.90 -43.43
CA SER A 15 -4.96 -49.07 -42.52
C SER A 15 -4.87 -47.57 -42.83
N THR A 16 -4.94 -46.77 -41.76
CA THR A 16 -4.15 -45.56 -41.42
C THR A 16 -3.54 -44.70 -42.54
N SER A 17 -3.89 -43.41 -42.59
CA SER A 17 -3.09 -42.31 -41.99
C SER A 17 -3.47 -40.90 -42.53
N ALA A 18 -3.62 -39.99 -41.56
CA ALA A 18 -3.22 -38.58 -41.52
C ALA A 18 -3.94 -37.45 -42.31
N PHE A 19 -4.09 -36.35 -41.56
CA PHE A 19 -4.23 -34.91 -41.88
C PHE A 19 -5.62 -34.22 -41.83
N GLU A 20 -5.71 -33.34 -40.82
CA GLU A 20 -6.36 -32.00 -40.66
C GLU A 20 -7.37 -31.60 -41.75
N ASP A 21 -8.58 -31.12 -41.46
CA ASP A 21 -8.90 -29.86 -40.78
C ASP A 21 -10.44 -29.73 -40.71
N THR A 22 -10.87 -28.86 -39.81
CA THR A 22 -12.20 -28.46 -39.36
C THR A 22 -13.28 -28.18 -40.43
N VAL A 23 -14.53 -28.51 -40.11
CA VAL A 23 -15.66 -27.56 -39.92
C VAL A 23 -16.95 -28.34 -39.59
N THR A 24 -17.55 -27.89 -38.49
CA THR A 24 -18.82 -28.18 -37.84
C THR A 24 -20.03 -28.49 -38.73
N ASP A 25 -20.79 -29.52 -38.34
CA ASP A 25 -22.25 -29.39 -38.28
C ASP A 25 -22.82 -30.20 -37.10
N ASN A 26 -23.60 -29.51 -36.27
CA ASN A 26 -24.15 -29.99 -35.01
C ASN A 26 -25.33 -30.93 -35.26
N VAL A 27 -25.21 -32.18 -34.79
CA VAL A 27 -26.36 -33.02 -34.49
C VAL A 27 -26.20 -33.51 -33.05
N GLU A 28 -26.82 -32.80 -32.11
CA GLU A 28 -27.06 -33.29 -30.75
C GLU A 28 -27.88 -34.57 -30.82
N VAL A 29 -27.19 -35.71 -30.67
CA VAL A 29 -27.81 -36.95 -30.23
C VAL A 29 -27.72 -36.94 -28.71
N THR A 30 -28.85 -36.73 -28.05
CA THR A 30 -28.96 -36.83 -26.59
C THR A 30 -28.71 -38.29 -26.17
N LEU A 31 -27.45 -38.61 -25.89
CA LEU A 31 -27.05 -39.85 -25.21
C LEU A 31 -27.41 -39.72 -23.73
N LEU A 32 -28.17 -40.69 -23.23
CA LEU A 32 -28.42 -40.88 -21.80
C LEU A 32 -27.07 -41.13 -21.10
N GLY A 33 -26.54 -40.06 -20.48
CA GLY A 33 -25.52 -39.97 -19.43
C GLY A 33 -24.47 -41.07 -19.32
N SER A 34 -23.33 -40.91 -20.01
CA SER A 34 -22.05 -41.39 -19.46
C SER A 34 -21.56 -40.37 -18.43
N ALA A 35 -20.95 -40.82 -17.34
CA ALA A 35 -20.35 -39.89 -16.40
C ALA A 35 -19.18 -39.14 -17.08
N SER A 36 -19.00 -37.87 -16.75
CA SER A 36 -17.92 -37.03 -17.30
C SER A 36 -17.01 -36.55 -16.19
N THR A 37 -15.69 -36.69 -16.36
CA THR A 37 -14.70 -36.09 -15.45
C THR A 37 -14.84 -34.57 -15.48
N ILE A 38 -14.93 -33.94 -14.32
CA ILE A 38 -14.96 -32.48 -14.18
C ILE A 38 -13.74 -31.92 -13.47
N ALA A 39 -13.03 -32.73 -12.69
CA ALA A 39 -11.74 -32.37 -12.12
C ALA A 39 -10.87 -33.63 -12.01
N HIS A 40 -9.58 -33.49 -12.30
CA HIS A 40 -8.58 -34.54 -12.15
C HIS A 40 -7.25 -33.93 -11.70
N TYR A 41 -6.83 -34.27 -10.49
CA TYR A 41 -5.55 -33.86 -9.92
C TYR A 41 -4.62 -35.06 -9.85
N LYS A 42 -3.54 -35.03 -10.65
CA LYS A 42 -2.48 -36.05 -10.62
C LYS A 42 -1.48 -35.80 -9.49
N PHE A 43 -1.32 -34.55 -9.07
CA PHE A 43 -0.31 -34.13 -8.10
C PHE A 43 1.14 -34.44 -8.54
N ASP A 44 1.39 -34.28 -9.83
CA ASP A 44 2.68 -34.54 -10.50
C ASP A 44 3.64 -33.34 -10.48
N GLU A 45 3.20 -32.22 -9.95
CA GLU A 45 3.97 -30.99 -9.86
C GLU A 45 5.23 -31.19 -9.01
N THR A 46 6.24 -30.38 -9.25
CA THR A 46 7.54 -30.51 -8.57
C THR A 46 7.55 -29.92 -7.17
N ASP A 47 6.73 -28.89 -6.93
CA ASP A 47 6.67 -28.19 -5.66
C ASP A 47 5.33 -27.45 -5.52
N TYR A 48 4.92 -27.21 -4.28
CA TYR A 48 3.80 -26.35 -3.92
C TYR A 48 4.33 -25.18 -3.10
N VAL A 49 4.03 -23.95 -3.53
CA VAL A 49 4.47 -22.70 -2.91
C VAL A 49 3.32 -21.93 -2.25
N GLY A 50 2.10 -22.47 -2.28
CA GLY A 50 0.93 -21.93 -1.61
C GLY A 50 0.18 -20.86 -2.41
N VAL A 51 0.25 -20.88 -3.74
CA VAL A 51 -0.42 -19.91 -4.63
C VAL A 51 -1.61 -20.52 -5.38
N LYS A 52 -2.62 -19.70 -5.65
CA LYS A 52 -3.84 -20.13 -6.37
C LYS A 52 -3.51 -20.68 -7.76
N GLY A 53 -4.05 -21.86 -8.05
CA GLY A 53 -3.92 -22.53 -9.35
C GLY A 53 -2.61 -23.30 -9.54
N GLU A 54 -1.79 -23.46 -8.50
CA GLU A 54 -0.56 -24.25 -8.56
C GLU A 54 -0.79 -25.75 -8.61
N VAL A 55 -1.91 -26.23 -8.04
CA VAL A 55 -2.30 -27.64 -8.06
C VAL A 55 -3.16 -27.86 -9.28
N ILE A 56 -2.61 -28.49 -10.31
CA ILE A 56 -3.18 -28.50 -11.65
C ILE A 56 -4.35 -29.49 -11.71
N ASP A 57 -5.47 -28.97 -12.20
CA ASP A 57 -6.57 -29.79 -12.69
C ASP A 57 -6.34 -30.08 -14.17
N GLU A 58 -6.16 -31.34 -14.52
CA GLU A 58 -5.87 -31.82 -15.87
C GLU A 58 -7.02 -31.58 -16.86
N THR A 59 -8.23 -31.30 -16.35
CA THR A 59 -9.36 -30.87 -17.20
C THR A 59 -9.30 -29.38 -17.55
N GLY A 60 -8.45 -28.62 -16.86
CA GLY A 60 -8.19 -27.19 -17.06
C GLY A 60 -9.23 -26.25 -16.44
N ASN A 61 -10.14 -26.74 -15.61
CA ASN A 61 -11.30 -25.97 -15.14
C ASN A 61 -11.17 -25.48 -13.69
N PHE A 62 -10.52 -26.26 -12.83
CA PHE A 62 -10.57 -26.05 -11.38
C PHE A 62 -9.20 -26.18 -10.68
N SER A 63 -8.12 -25.70 -11.29
CA SER A 63 -6.81 -25.74 -10.65
C SER A 63 -6.86 -25.10 -9.24
N ALA A 64 -6.31 -25.82 -8.27
CA ALA A 64 -6.50 -25.62 -6.85
C ALA A 64 -5.26 -24.98 -6.19
N GLN A 65 -5.32 -24.77 -4.88
CA GLN A 65 -4.24 -24.18 -4.08
C GLN A 65 -3.81 -25.15 -2.97
N ALA A 66 -2.50 -25.33 -2.76
CA ALA A 66 -2.02 -26.01 -1.57
C ALA A 66 -1.99 -25.04 -0.38
N VAL A 67 -2.42 -25.47 0.79
CA VAL A 67 -2.57 -24.61 1.97
C VAL A 67 -1.83 -25.20 3.17
N ASN A 68 -1.29 -24.31 4.01
CA ASN A 68 -0.63 -24.55 5.30
C ASN A 68 0.63 -25.42 5.33
N GLY A 69 1.09 -25.94 4.19
CA GLY A 69 2.29 -26.77 4.16
C GLY A 69 2.12 -28.07 3.40
N ALA A 70 0.94 -28.32 2.82
CA ALA A 70 0.73 -29.42 1.90
C ALA A 70 1.83 -29.41 0.83
N THR A 71 2.50 -30.55 0.66
CA THR A 71 3.63 -30.71 -0.25
C THR A 71 3.30 -31.71 -1.36
N THR A 72 4.19 -31.85 -2.33
CA THR A 72 4.12 -32.90 -3.36
C THR A 72 5.40 -33.73 -3.37
N GLY A 73 5.33 -34.96 -3.90
CA GLY A 73 6.50 -35.82 -4.04
C GLY A 73 6.30 -36.94 -5.06
N LYS A 74 7.40 -37.43 -5.61
CA LYS A 74 7.40 -38.48 -6.65
C LYS A 74 7.92 -39.84 -6.17
N GLY A 75 8.28 -39.95 -4.88
CA GLY A 75 8.91 -41.15 -4.31
C GLY A 75 7.89 -42.23 -3.92
N SER A 76 7.94 -43.40 -4.56
CA SER A 76 6.98 -44.52 -4.39
C SER A 76 5.52 -44.17 -4.78
N PRO A 77 5.25 -43.86 -6.07
CA PRO A 77 3.89 -43.57 -6.56
C PRO A 77 2.93 -44.75 -6.38
N ALA A 78 1.61 -44.49 -6.49
CA ALA A 78 0.57 -45.51 -6.31
C ALA A 78 0.73 -46.69 -7.28
N LEU A 79 1.03 -46.40 -8.55
CA LEU A 79 1.43 -47.40 -9.53
C LEU A 79 2.83 -47.07 -10.10
N MET A 80 3.79 -47.95 -9.81
CA MET A 80 5.18 -47.82 -10.28
C MET A 80 5.31 -47.94 -11.81
N GLY A 81 6.30 -47.23 -12.37
CA GLY A 81 6.75 -47.30 -13.76
C GLY A 81 6.56 -45.98 -14.53
N ASN A 82 7.06 -45.94 -15.76
CA ASN A 82 6.66 -44.97 -16.79
C ASN A 82 6.17 -45.79 -18.00
N PRO A 83 4.85 -45.93 -18.23
CA PRO A 83 3.77 -45.21 -17.55
C PRO A 83 3.47 -45.69 -16.12
N GLY A 84 3.04 -44.77 -15.26
CA GLY A 84 2.70 -44.93 -13.82
C GLY A 84 1.72 -43.84 -13.36
N THR A 85 1.65 -43.55 -12.05
CA THR A 85 0.93 -42.38 -11.49
C THR A 85 1.86 -41.22 -11.07
N CYS A 86 3.18 -41.43 -11.16
CA CYS A 86 4.25 -40.42 -11.19
C CYS A 86 4.44 -39.48 -9.95
N GLY A 87 3.39 -38.98 -9.30
CA GLY A 87 3.42 -38.01 -8.20
C GLY A 87 2.45 -38.34 -7.07
N TYR A 88 2.28 -37.42 -6.12
CA TYR A 88 1.25 -37.42 -5.08
C TYR A 88 1.33 -36.13 -4.26
N ALA A 89 0.19 -35.69 -3.72
CA ALA A 89 0.15 -34.70 -2.64
C ALA A 89 0.41 -35.39 -1.28
N ALA A 90 1.14 -34.72 -0.40
CA ALA A 90 1.47 -35.18 0.94
C ALA A 90 0.96 -34.18 2.00
N PHE A 91 0.37 -34.74 3.05
CA PHE A 91 -0.35 -34.04 4.11
C PHE A 91 0.16 -34.50 5.48
N ASP A 92 0.48 -33.56 6.36
CA ASP A 92 1.06 -33.83 7.66
C ASP A 92 0.06 -34.27 8.74
N GLY A 93 -1.24 -34.13 8.47
CA GLY A 93 -2.33 -34.46 9.38
C GLY A 93 -2.65 -33.41 10.45
N SER A 94 -2.07 -32.21 10.36
CA SER A 94 -2.29 -31.11 11.30
C SER A 94 -3.27 -30.09 10.74
N ASP A 95 -2.90 -29.41 9.66
CA ASP A 95 -3.66 -28.30 9.04
C ASP A 95 -3.52 -28.20 7.52
N ASP A 96 -2.87 -29.19 6.88
CA ASP A 96 -2.64 -29.26 5.43
C ASP A 96 -3.90 -29.66 4.65
N TYR A 97 -4.20 -28.92 3.57
CA TYR A 97 -5.25 -29.28 2.61
C TYR A 97 -5.01 -28.66 1.23
N ILE A 98 -5.71 -29.20 0.21
CA ILE A 98 -5.80 -28.59 -1.12
C ILE A 98 -7.18 -27.94 -1.26
N GLU A 99 -7.21 -26.62 -1.44
CA GLU A 99 -8.43 -25.81 -1.58
C GLU A 99 -8.82 -25.69 -3.05
N LEU A 100 -10.00 -26.19 -3.42
CA LEU A 100 -10.54 -26.01 -4.77
C LEU A 100 -11.05 -24.58 -4.95
N PRO A 101 -11.02 -24.01 -6.17
CA PRO A 101 -11.48 -22.65 -6.39
C PRO A 101 -12.97 -22.52 -6.13
N SER A 102 -13.42 -21.33 -5.71
CA SER A 102 -14.85 -21.03 -5.46
C SER A 102 -15.75 -21.15 -6.70
N SER A 103 -15.18 -21.36 -7.88
CA SER A 103 -15.91 -21.66 -9.12
C SER A 103 -16.26 -23.14 -9.27
N PHE A 104 -15.65 -24.02 -8.47
CA PHE A 104 -16.06 -25.42 -8.37
C PHE A 104 -17.49 -25.50 -7.83
N GLU A 105 -18.30 -26.39 -8.41
CA GLU A 105 -19.73 -26.43 -8.16
C GLU A 105 -20.13 -27.36 -7.01
N ASP A 106 -21.17 -27.00 -6.27
CA ASP A 106 -21.75 -27.87 -5.24
C ASP A 106 -22.35 -29.14 -5.88
N LEU A 107 -21.82 -30.30 -5.51
CA LEU A 107 -22.24 -31.58 -6.07
C LEU A 107 -23.51 -32.11 -5.38
N HIS A 108 -24.66 -31.93 -6.04
CA HIS A 108 -25.96 -32.39 -5.54
C HIS A 108 -26.69 -33.40 -6.44
N ASN A 109 -26.28 -33.51 -7.72
CA ASN A 109 -26.76 -34.54 -8.64
C ASN A 109 -25.93 -35.83 -8.50
N SER A 110 -26.08 -36.80 -9.40
CA SER A 110 -25.19 -37.97 -9.40
C SER A 110 -23.74 -37.53 -9.60
N PHE A 111 -22.82 -38.05 -8.79
CA PHE A 111 -21.40 -37.79 -8.89
C PHE A 111 -20.58 -38.98 -8.38
N THR A 112 -19.29 -39.01 -8.75
CA THR A 112 -18.33 -39.98 -8.23
C THR A 112 -17.03 -39.27 -7.87
N ILE A 113 -16.46 -39.62 -6.71
CA ILE A 113 -15.14 -39.17 -6.27
C ILE A 113 -14.23 -40.39 -6.19
N THR A 114 -13.02 -40.30 -6.74
CA THR A 114 -12.01 -41.37 -6.65
C THR A 114 -10.66 -40.80 -6.26
N ALA A 115 -9.84 -41.59 -5.56
CA ALA A 115 -8.44 -41.26 -5.30
C ALA A 115 -7.64 -42.53 -4.97
N TRP A 116 -6.34 -42.49 -5.21
CA TRP A 116 -5.37 -43.34 -4.51
C TRP A 116 -5.03 -42.67 -3.17
N ILE A 117 -5.06 -43.45 -2.08
CA ILE A 117 -4.68 -42.98 -0.74
C ILE A 117 -3.59 -43.87 -0.14
N HIS A 118 -2.60 -43.26 0.52
CA HIS A 118 -1.58 -43.93 1.32
C HIS A 118 -1.54 -43.29 2.71
N PRO A 119 -2.50 -43.66 3.58
CA PRO A 119 -2.59 -43.10 4.91
C PRO A 119 -1.45 -43.59 5.81
N GLU A 120 -0.79 -42.72 6.56
CA GLU A 120 0.23 -43.12 7.55
C GLU A 120 -0.40 -43.63 8.85
N ASN A 121 -1.62 -43.16 9.15
CA ASN A 121 -2.46 -43.62 10.24
C ASN A 121 -3.92 -43.76 9.77
N VAL A 122 -4.76 -44.42 10.56
CA VAL A 122 -6.19 -44.63 10.23
C VAL A 122 -7.10 -43.99 11.28
N ASN A 123 -6.68 -42.84 11.79
CA ASN A 123 -7.39 -42.09 12.82
C ASN A 123 -8.72 -41.55 12.28
N SER A 124 -9.67 -41.33 13.19
CA SER A 124 -10.91 -40.61 12.87
C SER A 124 -10.59 -39.20 12.38
N GLY A 125 -11.43 -38.67 11.49
CA GLY A 125 -11.33 -37.29 11.01
C GLY A 125 -10.60 -37.13 9.68
N SER A 126 -9.94 -38.17 9.14
CA SER A 126 -9.14 -38.04 7.91
C SER A 126 -10.01 -37.77 6.67
N ARG A 127 -9.96 -36.55 6.12
CA ARG A 127 -10.75 -36.15 4.94
C ARG A 127 -10.03 -36.52 3.64
N ILE A 128 -10.70 -37.27 2.77
CA ILE A 128 -10.18 -37.57 1.42
C ILE A 128 -10.68 -36.49 0.46
N PHE A 129 -11.98 -36.21 0.50
CA PHE A 129 -12.62 -35.10 -0.19
C PHE A 129 -13.78 -34.60 0.67
N ILE A 130 -13.93 -33.28 0.79
CA ILE A 130 -14.95 -32.67 1.65
C ILE A 130 -15.54 -31.41 1.02
N ASP A 131 -16.84 -31.23 1.22
CA ASP A 131 -17.61 -30.02 0.90
C ASP A 131 -18.70 -29.86 1.99
N ASP A 132 -18.28 -29.39 3.17
CA ASP A 132 -19.06 -29.34 4.42
C ASP A 132 -18.57 -28.26 5.42
N GLU A 133 -18.12 -27.10 4.91
CA GLU A 133 -17.70 -25.92 5.66
C GLU A 133 -18.59 -25.54 6.87
N ASN A 134 -19.93 -25.54 6.75
CA ASN A 134 -20.80 -25.08 7.84
C ASN A 134 -21.44 -26.18 8.69
N ASN A 135 -21.01 -27.43 8.52
CA ASN A 135 -21.64 -28.61 9.14
C ASN A 135 -23.15 -28.69 8.86
N GLN A 136 -23.61 -28.12 7.75
CA GLN A 136 -25.02 -27.98 7.39
C GLN A 136 -25.20 -28.38 5.94
N GLN A 137 -25.95 -29.47 5.71
CA GLN A 137 -26.31 -29.98 4.39
C GLN A 137 -25.17 -30.50 3.49
N GLY A 138 -23.90 -30.21 3.79
CA GLY A 138 -22.71 -30.69 3.08
C GLY A 138 -22.49 -32.20 3.07
N PHE A 139 -21.43 -32.63 2.40
CA PHE A 139 -21.06 -34.04 2.22
C PHE A 139 -19.55 -34.25 2.32
N GLY A 140 -19.14 -35.48 2.63
CA GLY A 140 -17.74 -35.82 2.71
C GLY A 140 -17.44 -37.30 2.51
N PHE A 141 -16.25 -37.57 1.97
CA PHE A 141 -15.65 -38.90 1.89
C PHE A 141 -14.42 -38.93 2.80
N SER A 142 -14.49 -39.76 3.85
CA SER A 142 -13.50 -39.77 4.92
C SER A 142 -13.05 -41.17 5.30
N LEU A 143 -11.91 -41.23 5.97
CA LEU A 143 -11.30 -42.42 6.54
C LEU A 143 -11.33 -42.34 8.07
N GLY A 144 -11.69 -43.46 8.71
CA GLY A 144 -11.55 -43.65 10.15
C GLY A 144 -12.69 -43.11 11.01
N ASP A 145 -13.64 -42.34 10.46
CA ASP A 145 -14.76 -41.75 11.21
C ASP A 145 -15.72 -42.78 11.84
N ALA A 146 -15.80 -43.99 11.27
CA ALA A 146 -16.53 -45.11 11.86
C ALA A 146 -15.66 -45.97 12.80
N GLY A 147 -14.37 -45.63 12.93
CA GLY A 147 -13.35 -46.38 13.64
C GLY A 147 -12.62 -47.40 12.75
N ASN A 148 -11.50 -47.91 13.28
CA ASN A 148 -10.74 -49.03 12.71
C ASN A 148 -10.41 -48.90 11.20
N GLY A 149 -10.15 -47.69 10.69
CA GLY A 149 -9.81 -47.47 9.28
C GLY A 149 -10.93 -47.79 8.27
N GLN A 150 -12.19 -47.80 8.71
CA GLN A 150 -13.34 -47.92 7.79
C GLN A 150 -13.52 -46.61 7.02
N LEU A 151 -13.96 -46.69 5.76
CA LEU A 151 -14.30 -45.53 4.95
C LEU A 151 -15.75 -45.12 5.22
N ARG A 152 -16.01 -43.82 5.27
CA ARG A 152 -17.34 -43.23 5.44
C ARG A 152 -17.66 -42.31 4.26
N PHE A 153 -18.84 -42.46 3.70
CA PHE A 153 -19.43 -41.48 2.79
C PHE A 153 -20.70 -40.90 3.43
N PHE A 154 -20.71 -39.60 3.68
CA PHE A 154 -21.83 -38.95 4.38
C PHE A 154 -22.38 -37.75 3.61
N SER A 155 -23.64 -37.43 3.85
CA SER A 155 -24.28 -36.16 3.49
C SER A 155 -25.30 -35.79 4.56
N ARG A 156 -25.25 -34.56 5.05
CA ARG A 156 -26.09 -34.09 6.17
C ARG A 156 -27.55 -33.83 5.77
N GLY A 157 -27.84 -33.72 4.47
CA GLY A 157 -29.19 -33.50 3.93
C GLY A 157 -30.06 -34.76 3.81
N VAL A 158 -29.49 -35.95 4.04
CA VAL A 158 -30.15 -37.25 3.78
C VAL A 158 -30.17 -38.16 5.00
N ASN A 159 -31.05 -39.17 4.97
CA ASN A 159 -31.13 -40.21 6.00
C ASN A 159 -30.98 -41.62 5.36
N PRO A 160 -30.03 -42.45 5.82
CA PRO A 160 -29.05 -42.18 6.89
C PRO A 160 -27.99 -41.15 6.48
N VAL A 161 -27.48 -40.37 7.43
CA VAL A 161 -26.47 -39.33 7.14
C VAL A 161 -25.20 -39.95 6.58
N SER A 162 -24.71 -41.05 7.17
CA SER A 162 -23.50 -41.75 6.74
C SER A 162 -23.76 -43.18 6.29
N VAL A 163 -22.86 -43.68 5.45
CA VAL A 163 -22.69 -45.10 5.16
C VAL A 163 -21.21 -45.46 5.31
N ASP A 164 -20.94 -46.56 6.00
CA ASP A 164 -19.61 -46.97 6.40
C ASP A 164 -19.27 -48.35 5.80
N THR A 165 -18.04 -48.54 5.32
CA THR A 165 -17.59 -49.85 4.83
C THR A 165 -17.42 -50.83 5.98
N THR A 166 -17.64 -52.13 5.75
CA THR A 166 -17.23 -53.17 6.72
C THR A 166 -15.74 -53.47 6.67
N ALA A 167 -15.11 -53.29 5.50
CA ALA A 167 -13.68 -53.45 5.32
C ALA A 167 -12.91 -52.23 5.85
N SER A 168 -11.71 -52.48 6.32
CA SER A 168 -10.78 -51.49 6.87
C SER A 168 -9.58 -51.29 5.95
N ILE A 169 -9.15 -50.04 5.80
CA ILE A 169 -7.89 -49.67 5.17
C ILE A 169 -6.73 -49.96 6.14
N THR A 170 -5.61 -50.44 5.62
CA THR A 170 -4.38 -50.65 6.39
C THR A 170 -3.45 -49.46 6.16
N PRO A 171 -2.85 -48.87 7.22
CA PRO A 171 -1.90 -47.77 7.04
C PRO A 171 -0.64 -48.21 6.29
N ASN A 172 0.06 -47.24 5.71
CA ASN A 172 1.31 -47.36 4.97
C ASN A 172 1.21 -48.23 3.71
N ARG A 173 0.06 -48.19 3.02
CA ARG A 173 -0.20 -48.90 1.77
C ARG A 173 -1.10 -48.10 0.84
N TRP A 174 -0.69 -47.96 -0.42
CA TRP A 174 -1.54 -47.41 -1.47
C TRP A 174 -2.80 -48.25 -1.64
N THR A 175 -3.95 -47.57 -1.57
CA THR A 175 -5.28 -48.16 -1.75
C THR A 175 -6.12 -47.22 -2.60
N PHE A 176 -6.71 -47.73 -3.67
CA PHE A 176 -7.64 -46.96 -4.49
C PHE A 176 -9.03 -46.97 -3.86
N VAL A 177 -9.66 -45.82 -3.74
CA VAL A 177 -10.96 -45.65 -3.09
C VAL A 177 -11.90 -44.84 -3.98
N ALA A 178 -13.18 -45.20 -3.98
CA ALA A 178 -14.20 -44.45 -4.70
C ALA A 178 -15.51 -44.34 -3.91
N ALA A 179 -16.14 -43.18 -3.96
CA ALA A 179 -17.48 -42.92 -3.42
C ALA A 179 -18.42 -42.51 -4.57
N VAL A 180 -19.52 -43.26 -4.73
CA VAL A 180 -20.49 -43.07 -5.81
C VAL A 180 -21.82 -42.63 -5.24
N HIS A 181 -22.34 -41.50 -5.71
CA HIS A 181 -23.69 -41.01 -5.42
C HIS A 181 -24.54 -41.06 -6.69
N ASN A 182 -25.70 -41.72 -6.62
CA ASN A 182 -26.69 -41.71 -7.69
C ASN A 182 -27.98 -41.03 -7.20
N SER A 183 -28.23 -39.81 -7.67
CA SER A 183 -29.38 -39.01 -7.24
C SER A 183 -30.70 -39.49 -7.86
N LEU A 184 -30.66 -40.18 -9.01
CA LEU A 184 -31.84 -40.72 -9.69
C LEU A 184 -32.44 -41.90 -8.92
N THR A 185 -31.59 -42.80 -8.44
CA THR A 185 -31.99 -43.96 -7.61
C THR A 185 -31.93 -43.67 -6.11
N LYS A 186 -31.37 -42.52 -5.72
CA LYS A 186 -31.09 -42.14 -4.32
C LYS A 186 -30.27 -43.19 -3.58
N THR A 187 -29.12 -43.57 -4.16
CA THR A 187 -28.24 -44.60 -3.61
C THR A 187 -26.79 -44.14 -3.50
N ARG A 188 -26.06 -44.74 -2.54
CA ARG A 188 -24.62 -44.57 -2.33
C ARG A 188 -23.88 -45.91 -2.40
N GLN A 189 -22.65 -45.88 -2.90
CA GLN A 189 -21.73 -47.02 -2.93
C GLN A 189 -20.31 -46.56 -2.58
N ILE A 190 -19.50 -47.46 -2.01
CA ILE A 190 -18.06 -47.24 -1.79
C ILE A 190 -17.30 -48.43 -2.38
N TYR A 191 -16.19 -48.17 -3.06
CA TYR A 191 -15.30 -49.17 -3.62
C TYR A 191 -13.90 -49.07 -3.00
N ILE A 192 -13.23 -50.22 -2.84
CA ILE A 192 -11.83 -50.32 -2.42
C ILE A 192 -11.11 -51.22 -3.44
N ASN A 193 -10.05 -50.71 -4.07
CA ASN A 193 -9.27 -51.37 -5.12
C ASN A 193 -10.15 -51.96 -6.24
N GLY A 194 -11.12 -51.18 -6.71
CA GLY A 194 -12.06 -51.57 -7.76
C GLY A 194 -13.23 -52.44 -7.29
N VAL A 195 -13.28 -52.89 -6.03
CA VAL A 195 -14.32 -53.82 -5.54
C VAL A 195 -15.36 -53.10 -4.69
N ALA A 196 -16.65 -53.28 -5.00
CA ALA A 196 -17.77 -52.72 -4.23
C ALA A 196 -17.81 -53.27 -2.80
N GLN A 197 -17.90 -52.37 -1.81
CA GLN A 197 -17.87 -52.72 -0.40
C GLN A 197 -19.27 -52.87 0.18
N THR A 198 -19.42 -53.79 1.14
CA THR A 198 -20.66 -53.87 1.94
C THR A 198 -20.74 -52.68 2.88
N LEU A 199 -21.85 -51.95 2.84
CA LEU A 199 -22.12 -50.77 3.63
C LEU A 199 -22.98 -51.09 4.85
N ASN A 200 -22.56 -50.64 6.03
CA ASN A 200 -23.21 -50.87 7.33
C ASN A 200 -23.55 -52.35 7.61
N GLY A 201 -22.81 -53.29 6.98
CA GLY A 201 -23.03 -54.74 7.12
C GLY A 201 -24.23 -55.32 6.36
N VAL A 202 -24.86 -54.57 5.45
CA VAL A 202 -26.14 -54.98 4.82
C VAL A 202 -26.04 -55.23 3.32
N THR A 203 -25.63 -54.22 2.55
CA THR A 203 -25.70 -54.22 1.07
C THR A 203 -24.56 -53.41 0.48
N THR A 204 -24.17 -53.69 -0.76
CA THR A 204 -23.17 -52.89 -1.49
C THR A 204 -23.74 -51.58 -2.05
N ILE A 205 -25.07 -51.47 -2.12
CA ILE A 205 -25.82 -50.29 -2.57
C ILE A 205 -26.75 -49.85 -1.45
N SER A 206 -26.50 -48.69 -0.85
CA SER A 206 -27.27 -48.18 0.27
C SER A 206 -28.20 -47.04 -0.18
N ALA A 207 -29.52 -47.26 -0.05
CA ALA A 207 -30.52 -46.25 -0.38
C ALA A 207 -30.63 -45.17 0.72
N TYR A 208 -31.03 -43.96 0.34
CA TYR A 208 -31.32 -42.87 1.27
C TYR A 208 -32.66 -42.21 0.98
N THR A 209 -33.18 -41.50 1.98
CA THR A 209 -34.34 -40.60 1.87
C THR A 209 -33.91 -39.16 2.13
N GLY A 210 -34.71 -38.18 1.70
CA GLY A 210 -34.35 -36.76 1.75
C GLY A 210 -33.82 -36.23 0.42
N THR A 211 -33.14 -35.09 0.49
CA THR A 211 -32.57 -34.36 -0.65
C THR A 211 -31.07 -34.22 -0.39
N TRP A 212 -30.24 -34.48 -1.40
CA TRP A 212 -28.82 -34.22 -1.27
C TRP A 212 -28.63 -32.72 -1.04
N GLY A 213 -27.97 -32.37 0.05
CA GLY A 213 -27.81 -30.98 0.43
C GLY A 213 -26.73 -30.27 -0.38
N THR A 214 -26.68 -28.96 -0.23
CA THR A 214 -25.60 -28.07 -0.72
C THR A 214 -25.05 -27.33 0.49
N ASP A 215 -23.76 -27.02 0.49
CA ASP A 215 -23.14 -26.20 1.52
C ASP A 215 -22.46 -24.97 0.91
N THR A 216 -22.26 -23.95 1.73
CA THR A 216 -21.56 -22.73 1.31
C THR A 216 -20.10 -22.82 1.72
N GLY A 217 -19.19 -22.93 0.76
CA GLY A 217 -17.75 -22.96 1.00
C GLY A 217 -17.00 -23.62 -0.15
N PRO A 218 -15.66 -23.52 -0.22
CA PRO A 218 -14.88 -24.28 -1.18
C PRO A 218 -14.79 -25.75 -0.78
N ALA A 219 -14.93 -26.65 -1.76
CA ALA A 219 -14.55 -28.04 -1.58
C ALA A 219 -13.03 -28.17 -1.37
N SER A 220 -12.58 -29.23 -0.70
CA SER A 220 -11.17 -29.46 -0.44
C SER A 220 -10.79 -30.94 -0.42
N ILE A 221 -9.50 -31.21 -0.64
CA ILE A 221 -8.88 -32.53 -0.63
C ILE A 221 -7.86 -32.58 0.51
N GLY A 222 -7.84 -33.68 1.26
CA GLY A 222 -6.84 -33.90 2.32
C GLY A 222 -7.13 -33.22 3.66
N GLY A 223 -8.11 -32.32 3.76
CA GLY A 223 -8.47 -31.69 5.04
C GLY A 223 -9.68 -30.79 4.93
N GLU A 224 -10.27 -30.42 6.06
CA GLU A 224 -11.24 -29.32 6.14
C GLU A 224 -10.54 -27.97 5.90
N THR A 225 -11.26 -27.00 5.34
CA THR A 225 -10.70 -25.64 5.20
C THR A 225 -10.57 -24.96 6.56
N LYS A 226 -9.72 -23.94 6.65
CA LYS A 226 -9.61 -23.10 7.86
C LYS A 226 -10.93 -22.40 8.24
N SER A 227 -11.76 -22.11 7.25
CA SER A 227 -13.05 -21.44 7.43
C SER A 227 -14.16 -22.41 7.86
N SER A 228 -13.92 -23.72 7.77
CA SER A 228 -14.83 -24.77 8.23
C SER A 228 -15.08 -24.68 9.74
N ALA A 229 -16.31 -25.02 10.15
CA ALA A 229 -16.67 -25.23 11.54
C ALA A 229 -15.88 -26.39 12.19
N GLU A 230 -15.24 -27.23 11.37
CA GLU A 230 -14.33 -28.31 11.76
C GLU A 230 -12.84 -28.00 11.41
N GLY A 231 -12.47 -26.76 11.09
CA GLY A 231 -11.11 -26.38 10.64
C GLY A 231 -9.97 -26.42 11.68
N GLY A 232 -10.06 -27.22 12.74
CA GLY A 232 -9.00 -27.44 13.73
C GLY A 232 -8.17 -28.71 13.45
N ASP A 233 -7.19 -29.02 14.31
CA ASP A 233 -6.17 -30.09 14.13
C ASP A 233 -6.70 -31.53 13.97
N SER A 234 -8.01 -31.75 13.96
CA SER A 234 -8.64 -33.08 14.08
C SER A 234 -9.26 -33.62 12.79
N PHE A 235 -9.20 -32.87 11.68
CA PHE A 235 -9.92 -33.21 10.44
C PHE A 235 -9.04 -33.08 9.19
N HIS A 236 -7.80 -33.53 9.32
CA HIS A 236 -6.80 -33.52 8.25
C HIS A 236 -6.25 -34.92 8.00
N PHE A 237 -5.99 -35.23 6.74
CA PHE A 237 -5.44 -36.49 6.29
C PHE A 237 -3.96 -36.54 6.64
N THR A 238 -3.49 -37.66 7.21
CA THR A 238 -2.05 -37.89 7.42
C THR A 238 -1.55 -38.90 6.40
N GLY A 239 -0.75 -38.46 5.44
CA GLY A 239 -0.16 -39.33 4.42
C GLY A 239 -0.28 -38.74 3.02
N LYS A 240 -0.50 -39.59 2.03
CA LYS A 240 -0.42 -39.20 0.61
C LYS A 240 -1.72 -39.47 -0.14
N ILE A 241 -2.09 -38.58 -1.07
CA ILE A 241 -3.22 -38.72 -1.98
C ILE A 241 -2.71 -38.53 -3.41
N ASP A 242 -3.16 -39.39 -4.32
CA ASP A 242 -2.76 -39.43 -5.73
C ASP A 242 -3.99 -39.65 -6.63
N GLU A 243 -3.95 -39.20 -7.88
CA GLU A 243 -4.99 -39.38 -8.91
C GLU A 243 -6.43 -39.06 -8.42
N ALA A 244 -6.62 -37.90 -7.79
CA ALA A 244 -7.93 -37.50 -7.29
C ALA A 244 -8.83 -37.05 -8.44
N HIS A 245 -9.94 -37.75 -8.66
CA HIS A 245 -10.91 -37.41 -9.70
C HIS A 245 -12.28 -37.07 -9.11
N VAL A 246 -12.98 -36.17 -9.79
CA VAL A 246 -14.40 -35.89 -9.59
C VAL A 246 -15.14 -36.03 -10.91
N PHE A 247 -16.24 -36.78 -10.90
CA PHE A 247 -17.09 -37.00 -12.06
C PHE A 247 -18.50 -36.47 -11.83
N LYS A 248 -19.11 -35.88 -12.86
CA LYS A 248 -20.56 -35.71 -12.98
C LYS A 248 -21.16 -37.00 -13.49
N GLY A 249 -21.87 -37.72 -12.63
CA GLY A 249 -22.46 -39.02 -12.91
C GLY A 249 -22.02 -40.09 -11.93
N ALA A 250 -22.87 -41.13 -11.79
CA ALA A 250 -22.55 -42.31 -11.01
C ALA A 250 -21.80 -43.30 -11.90
N LEU A 251 -20.50 -43.54 -11.63
CA LEU A 251 -19.70 -44.50 -12.38
C LEU A 251 -20.16 -45.93 -12.13
N THR A 252 -20.05 -46.75 -13.17
CA THR A 252 -20.25 -48.19 -13.14
C THR A 252 -19.02 -48.90 -12.55
N GLU A 253 -19.21 -50.14 -12.10
CA GLU A 253 -18.12 -50.98 -11.60
C GLU A 253 -16.97 -51.13 -12.63
N THR A 254 -17.29 -51.29 -13.91
CA THR A 254 -16.30 -51.38 -14.98
C THR A 254 -15.47 -50.10 -15.13
N GLU A 255 -16.11 -48.92 -15.05
CA GLU A 255 -15.39 -47.64 -15.15
C GLU A 255 -14.48 -47.43 -13.92
N ILE A 256 -14.92 -47.85 -12.73
CA ILE A 256 -14.11 -47.80 -11.51
C ILE A 256 -12.91 -48.76 -11.62
N GLU A 257 -13.10 -49.96 -12.19
CA GLU A 257 -11.99 -50.89 -12.46
C GLU A 257 -11.00 -50.32 -13.50
N GLN A 258 -11.47 -49.54 -14.48
CA GLN A 258 -10.58 -48.85 -15.43
C GLN A 258 -9.74 -47.77 -14.75
N LEU A 259 -10.36 -46.92 -13.90
CA LEU A 259 -9.64 -45.90 -13.14
C LEU A 259 -8.61 -46.50 -12.18
N TYR A 260 -8.97 -47.61 -11.51
CA TYR A 260 -8.05 -48.35 -10.64
C TYR A 260 -6.77 -48.82 -11.37
N ASN A 261 -6.87 -49.14 -12.66
CA ASN A 261 -5.75 -49.62 -13.46
C ASN A 261 -5.10 -48.52 -14.33
N GLN A 262 -5.57 -47.27 -14.25
CA GLN A 262 -5.13 -46.18 -15.10
C GLN A 262 -3.67 -45.80 -14.80
N LYS A 263 -2.90 -45.55 -15.86
CA LYS A 263 -1.51 -45.06 -15.81
C LYS A 263 -1.32 -44.02 -16.91
N HIS A 264 -0.43 -43.06 -16.70
CA HIS A 264 -0.01 -42.10 -17.72
C HIS A 264 1.50 -42.02 -17.81
N ALA A 265 2.01 -41.41 -18.89
CA ALA A 265 3.43 -41.14 -19.02
C ALA A 265 3.87 -40.11 -17.97
N CYS A 266 5.01 -40.34 -17.33
CA CYS A 266 5.62 -39.33 -16.48
C CYS A 266 6.35 -38.29 -17.34
N ALA A 267 6.43 -37.04 -16.87
CA ALA A 267 7.20 -36.00 -17.54
C ALA A 267 8.69 -36.40 -17.58
N GLU A 268 9.27 -36.50 -18.78
CA GLU A 268 10.70 -36.73 -18.94
C GLU A 268 11.45 -35.39 -18.82
N PRO A 269 12.56 -35.31 -18.05
CA PRO A 269 13.33 -34.09 -17.96
C PRO A 269 13.86 -33.63 -19.31
N ALA A 270 13.63 -32.37 -19.65
CA ALA A 270 14.28 -31.72 -20.78
C ALA A 270 15.75 -31.41 -20.43
N ILE A 271 16.64 -32.38 -20.65
CA ILE A 271 18.08 -32.22 -20.45
C ILE A 271 18.73 -31.66 -21.71
N ASP A 272 19.40 -30.52 -21.57
CA ASP A 272 20.27 -29.96 -22.60
C ASP A 272 21.58 -30.78 -22.65
N HIS A 273 22.30 -30.84 -21.54
CA HIS A 273 23.53 -31.63 -21.38
C HIS A 273 23.74 -32.08 -19.92
N TYR A 274 24.68 -32.99 -19.72
CA TYR A 274 25.20 -33.30 -18.40
C TYR A 274 26.59 -32.69 -18.21
N GLU A 275 26.79 -31.94 -17.13
CA GLU A 275 28.08 -31.32 -16.80
C GLU A 275 28.81 -32.14 -15.73
N ILE A 276 29.99 -32.67 -16.06
CA ILE A 276 30.89 -33.36 -15.11
C ILE A 276 31.89 -32.35 -14.57
N VAL A 277 31.79 -32.05 -13.27
CA VAL A 277 32.73 -31.16 -12.58
C VAL A 277 33.86 -31.99 -11.96
N HIS A 278 35.10 -31.70 -12.35
CA HIS A 278 36.32 -32.34 -11.84
C HIS A 278 37.48 -31.36 -11.66
N ASP A 279 38.52 -31.78 -10.94
CA ASP A 279 39.72 -30.99 -10.68
C ASP A 279 40.93 -31.39 -11.56
N GLY A 280 40.68 -32.23 -12.57
CA GLY A 280 41.66 -32.69 -13.58
C GLY A 280 42.78 -33.59 -13.06
N ASN A 281 42.89 -33.80 -11.75
CA ASN A 281 44.02 -34.48 -11.12
C ASN A 281 43.52 -35.61 -10.24
N GLY A 282 43.94 -36.83 -10.54
CA GLY A 282 43.67 -38.00 -9.70
C GLY A 282 44.94 -38.59 -9.08
N LEU A 283 44.78 -39.28 -7.96
CA LEU A 283 45.83 -40.08 -7.35
C LEU A 283 45.52 -41.56 -7.46
N THR A 284 46.51 -42.35 -7.89
CA THR A 284 46.36 -43.81 -8.01
C THR A 284 46.10 -44.52 -6.68
N CYS A 285 46.35 -43.84 -5.57
CA CYS A 285 46.18 -44.35 -4.22
C CYS A 285 44.95 -43.81 -3.48
N ALA A 286 44.15 -42.94 -4.11
CA ALA A 286 42.96 -42.32 -3.51
C ALA A 286 41.71 -42.51 -4.40
N ALA A 287 40.54 -42.17 -3.85
CA ALA A 287 39.31 -42.13 -4.61
C ALA A 287 39.01 -40.66 -4.95
N GLU A 288 38.76 -40.39 -6.22
CA GLU A 288 38.56 -39.03 -6.72
C GLU A 288 37.09 -38.64 -6.66
N PRO A 289 36.76 -37.47 -6.08
CA PRO A 289 35.42 -36.93 -6.08
C PRO A 289 35.07 -36.33 -7.45
N ILE A 290 33.87 -36.63 -7.94
CA ILE A 290 33.29 -36.06 -9.14
C ILE A 290 31.87 -35.60 -8.82
N THR A 291 31.46 -34.47 -9.40
CA THR A 291 30.07 -34.01 -9.38
C THR A 291 29.51 -34.05 -10.78
N ILE A 292 28.27 -34.51 -10.93
CA ILE A 292 27.52 -34.48 -12.19
C ILE A 292 26.31 -33.59 -12.00
N LYS A 293 26.06 -32.67 -12.93
CA LYS A 293 24.83 -31.88 -13.03
C LYS A 293 24.02 -32.28 -14.26
N ALA A 294 22.70 -32.25 -14.14
CA ALA A 294 21.76 -32.45 -15.23
C ALA A 294 21.24 -31.07 -15.66
N CYS A 295 21.88 -30.46 -16.66
CA CYS A 295 21.64 -29.07 -17.05
C CYS A 295 20.46 -28.98 -18.02
N THR A 296 19.57 -28.01 -17.82
CA THR A 296 18.40 -27.79 -18.68
C THR A 296 18.62 -26.66 -19.70
N ASN A 297 19.77 -26.00 -19.65
CA ASN A 297 20.19 -24.95 -20.56
C ASN A 297 21.70 -24.97 -20.82
N SER A 298 22.12 -24.30 -21.90
CA SER A 298 23.47 -24.41 -22.45
C SER A 298 24.60 -23.89 -21.57
N ASP A 299 24.33 -23.00 -20.60
CA ASP A 299 25.33 -22.47 -19.67
C ASP A 299 25.25 -23.14 -18.28
N CYS A 300 24.41 -24.18 -18.14
CA CYS A 300 24.13 -24.91 -16.92
C CYS A 300 23.79 -24.03 -15.70
N THR A 301 23.20 -22.85 -15.94
CA THR A 301 22.69 -22.00 -14.86
C THR A 301 21.39 -22.53 -14.27
N THR A 302 20.67 -23.39 -15.00
CA THR A 302 19.51 -24.13 -14.51
C THR A 302 19.74 -25.64 -14.61
N VAL A 303 19.37 -26.36 -13.55
CA VAL A 303 19.47 -27.83 -13.48
C VAL A 303 18.09 -28.46 -13.40
N SER A 304 17.99 -29.73 -13.77
CA SER A 304 16.74 -30.49 -13.81
C SER A 304 16.11 -30.59 -12.42
N THR A 305 14.83 -30.25 -12.34
CA THR A 305 13.98 -30.48 -11.16
C THR A 305 13.37 -31.89 -11.16
N GLU A 306 13.48 -32.61 -12.27
CA GLU A 306 13.09 -34.02 -12.37
C GLU A 306 14.29 -34.94 -12.13
N SER A 307 14.03 -36.14 -11.58
CA SER A 307 15.06 -37.16 -11.37
C SER A 307 15.55 -37.72 -12.69
N VAL A 308 16.86 -37.86 -12.83
CA VAL A 308 17.54 -38.50 -13.96
C VAL A 308 18.26 -39.76 -13.50
N ASN A 309 18.38 -40.74 -14.39
CA ASN A 309 19.16 -41.95 -14.16
C ASN A 309 20.26 -42.07 -15.23
N VAL A 310 21.52 -42.09 -14.80
CA VAL A 310 22.68 -42.09 -15.70
C VAL A 310 23.79 -43.03 -15.24
N ASP A 311 24.49 -43.62 -16.21
CA ASP A 311 25.68 -44.45 -15.98
C ASP A 311 26.94 -43.63 -16.26
N PHE A 312 27.75 -43.37 -15.22
CA PHE A 312 29.04 -42.70 -15.35
C PHE A 312 30.13 -43.68 -15.80
N THR A 313 30.88 -43.28 -16.82
CA THR A 313 31.88 -44.11 -17.50
C THR A 313 33.20 -43.38 -17.67
N ILE A 314 34.29 -44.15 -17.78
CA ILE A 314 35.60 -43.64 -18.16
C ILE A 314 36.09 -44.36 -19.41
N THR A 315 36.96 -43.72 -20.18
CA THR A 315 37.70 -44.33 -21.29
C THR A 315 39.19 -44.25 -21.01
N THR A 316 39.88 -45.40 -21.02
CA THR A 316 41.34 -45.46 -20.84
C THR A 316 42.07 -45.09 -22.15
N PRO A 317 43.38 -44.76 -22.12
CA PRO A 317 44.19 -44.54 -23.33
C PRO A 317 44.18 -45.70 -24.33
N GLU A 318 43.93 -46.92 -23.86
CA GLU A 318 43.81 -48.13 -24.69
C GLU A 318 42.45 -48.23 -25.41
N GLY A 319 41.51 -47.31 -25.12
CA GLY A 319 40.17 -47.26 -25.71
C GLY A 319 39.12 -48.10 -24.98
N ASN A 320 39.44 -48.64 -23.80
CA ASN A 320 38.49 -49.43 -23.02
C ASN A 320 37.51 -48.51 -22.28
N LYS A 321 36.20 -48.67 -22.53
CA LYS A 321 35.12 -47.97 -21.81
C LYS A 321 34.71 -48.79 -20.58
N GLU A 322 34.80 -48.19 -19.39
CA GLU A 322 34.46 -48.84 -18.12
C GLU A 322 33.36 -48.08 -17.39
N LYS A 323 32.32 -48.76 -16.93
CA LYS A 323 31.32 -48.18 -16.01
C LYS A 323 31.88 -48.12 -14.60
N LYS A 324 31.82 -46.95 -13.96
CA LYS A 324 32.25 -46.76 -12.56
C LYS A 324 31.09 -46.55 -11.59
N ALA A 325 29.97 -45.97 -12.03
CA ALA A 325 28.79 -45.76 -11.19
C ALA A 325 27.49 -45.72 -12.01
N SER A 326 26.38 -46.06 -11.37
CA SER A 326 25.01 -45.78 -11.82
C SER A 326 24.39 -44.82 -10.81
N LEU A 327 23.88 -43.68 -11.28
CA LEU A 327 23.43 -42.59 -10.43
C LEU A 327 21.98 -42.23 -10.77
N GLU A 328 21.15 -42.12 -9.74
CA GLU A 328 19.80 -41.56 -9.82
C GLU A 328 19.78 -40.29 -8.98
N PHE A 329 19.47 -39.14 -9.58
CA PHE A 329 19.52 -37.85 -8.89
C PHE A 329 18.66 -36.77 -9.53
N THR A 330 18.29 -35.75 -8.76
CA THR A 330 17.68 -34.51 -9.23
C THR A 330 18.70 -33.38 -9.16
N GLY A 331 18.81 -32.57 -10.22
CA GLY A 331 19.71 -31.43 -10.30
C GLY A 331 21.18 -31.82 -10.41
N SER A 332 21.79 -32.27 -9.31
CA SER A 332 23.20 -32.71 -9.28
C SER A 332 23.46 -33.83 -8.27
N SER A 333 24.53 -34.60 -8.48
CA SER A 333 24.99 -35.64 -7.57
C SER A 333 26.51 -35.70 -7.52
N SER A 334 27.07 -36.09 -6.37
CA SER A 334 28.51 -36.27 -6.20
C SER A 334 28.83 -37.67 -5.70
N PHE A 335 29.85 -38.29 -6.26
CA PHE A 335 30.32 -39.61 -5.87
C PHE A 335 31.85 -39.67 -5.99
N LYS A 336 32.45 -40.75 -5.45
CA LYS A 336 33.89 -40.99 -5.56
C LYS A 336 34.15 -42.27 -6.33
N PHE A 337 35.17 -42.28 -7.19
CA PHE A 337 35.63 -43.49 -7.86
C PHE A 337 37.14 -43.67 -7.71
N LYS A 338 37.62 -44.91 -7.79
CA LYS A 338 39.05 -45.23 -7.75
C LYS A 338 39.55 -45.59 -9.14
N HIS A 339 40.76 -45.12 -9.43
CA HIS A 339 41.55 -45.56 -10.58
C HIS A 339 42.99 -45.75 -10.13
N VAL A 340 43.52 -46.97 -10.24
CA VAL A 340 44.79 -47.37 -9.62
C VAL A 340 45.98 -47.38 -10.59
N THR A 341 45.75 -47.01 -11.84
CA THR A 341 46.76 -46.95 -12.89
C THR A 341 47.11 -45.50 -13.17
N ALA A 342 48.41 -45.17 -13.23
CA ALA A 342 48.87 -43.83 -13.55
C ALA A 342 48.74 -43.58 -15.07
N GLU A 343 47.72 -42.83 -15.47
CA GLU A 343 47.39 -42.51 -16.86
C GLU A 343 46.37 -41.37 -16.96
N THR A 344 46.15 -40.81 -18.15
CA THR A 344 45.04 -39.86 -18.41
C THR A 344 43.82 -40.62 -18.91
N ILE A 345 42.68 -40.46 -18.25
CA ILE A 345 41.40 -41.05 -18.63
C ILE A 345 40.43 -39.97 -19.14
N VAL A 346 39.45 -40.37 -19.96
CA VAL A 346 38.36 -39.48 -20.40
C VAL A 346 37.08 -39.83 -19.65
N LEU A 347 36.47 -38.85 -18.99
CA LEU A 347 35.21 -38.97 -18.25
C LEU A 347 34.02 -38.83 -19.21
N SER A 348 32.94 -39.59 -19.00
CA SER A 348 31.74 -39.50 -19.82
C SER A 348 30.52 -40.09 -19.11
N ILE A 349 29.34 -39.92 -19.71
CA ILE A 349 28.08 -40.51 -19.27
C ILE A 349 27.50 -41.32 -20.43
N ASP A 350 26.97 -42.51 -20.13
CA ASP A 350 26.31 -43.36 -21.11
C ASP A 350 24.88 -42.86 -21.39
N THR A 351 24.78 -41.83 -22.24
CA THR A 351 23.53 -41.14 -22.58
C THR A 351 23.54 -40.64 -24.03
N SER A 352 22.36 -40.31 -24.57
CA SER A 352 22.21 -39.62 -25.85
C SER A 352 22.32 -38.09 -25.76
N ASN A 353 22.19 -37.51 -24.56
CA ASN A 353 22.39 -36.07 -24.35
C ASN A 353 23.88 -35.71 -24.46
N ALA A 354 24.17 -34.42 -24.70
CA ALA A 354 25.54 -33.94 -24.69
C ALA A 354 26.17 -34.09 -23.29
N VAL A 355 27.49 -34.28 -23.24
CA VAL A 355 28.27 -34.32 -22.01
C VAL A 355 29.35 -33.26 -22.10
N GLU A 356 29.38 -32.38 -21.10
CA GLU A 356 30.36 -31.33 -20.96
C GLU A 356 31.13 -31.53 -19.64
N CYS A 357 32.31 -30.93 -19.54
CA CYS A 357 33.10 -30.98 -18.32
C CYS A 357 33.52 -29.58 -17.90
N SER A 358 33.67 -29.39 -16.59
CA SER A 358 34.13 -28.13 -16.02
C SER A 358 34.95 -28.35 -14.75
N GLY A 359 35.53 -27.26 -14.25
CA GLY A 359 36.28 -27.22 -12.99
C GLY A 359 37.74 -26.79 -13.15
N VAL A 360 38.53 -27.44 -14.01
CA VAL A 360 39.88 -26.95 -14.40
C VAL A 360 39.88 -26.35 -15.79
N ASP A 361 39.32 -27.09 -16.74
CA ASP A 361 39.10 -26.71 -18.12
C ASP A 361 37.78 -27.32 -18.64
N THR A 362 37.53 -27.19 -19.94
CA THR A 362 36.36 -27.77 -20.62
C THR A 362 36.61 -29.19 -21.12
N GLY A 363 37.78 -29.77 -20.82
CA GLY A 363 38.20 -31.09 -21.28
C GLY A 363 37.78 -32.13 -20.27
N CYS A 364 37.06 -33.16 -20.71
CA CYS A 364 36.71 -34.31 -19.86
C CYS A 364 37.91 -35.23 -19.55
N GLU A 365 39.13 -34.72 -19.56
CA GLU A 365 40.35 -35.48 -19.30
C GLU A 365 40.74 -35.35 -17.82
N MET A 366 41.11 -36.46 -17.20
CA MET A 366 41.61 -36.49 -15.83
C MET A 366 42.88 -37.33 -15.76
N THR A 367 43.97 -36.74 -15.25
CA THR A 367 45.26 -37.42 -15.15
C THR A 367 45.45 -38.03 -13.76
N PHE A 368 45.56 -39.35 -13.70
CA PHE A 368 45.92 -40.08 -12.48
C PHE A 368 47.45 -40.20 -12.36
N SER A 369 47.98 -39.82 -11.20
CA SER A 369 49.42 -39.81 -10.90
C SER A 369 49.72 -40.63 -9.64
N ASP A 370 50.92 -41.20 -9.59
CA ASP A 370 51.42 -41.86 -8.38
C ASP A 370 51.84 -40.87 -7.30
N THR A 371 51.93 -39.57 -7.59
CA THR A 371 52.32 -38.54 -6.61
C THR A 371 51.49 -37.27 -6.78
N GLY A 372 51.15 -36.60 -5.68
CA GLY A 372 50.40 -35.34 -5.72
C GLY A 372 50.19 -34.69 -4.36
N PHE A 373 49.55 -33.51 -4.37
CA PHE A 373 49.14 -32.80 -3.17
C PHE A 373 47.64 -32.96 -2.91
N ARG A 374 47.27 -33.05 -1.63
CA ARG A 374 45.88 -33.00 -1.17
C ARG A 374 45.71 -31.83 -0.20
N PHE A 375 44.72 -30.98 -0.46
CA PHE A 375 44.30 -29.97 0.52
C PHE A 375 43.40 -30.64 1.54
N LEU A 376 43.69 -30.45 2.82
CA LEU A 376 42.93 -31.00 3.94
C LEU A 376 42.44 -29.88 4.85
N TYR A 377 41.26 -30.03 5.42
CA TYR A 377 40.58 -29.02 6.21
C TYR A 377 40.14 -29.58 7.56
N GLY A 378 40.47 -28.83 8.62
CA GLY A 378 40.13 -29.16 10.01
C GLY A 378 40.84 -30.38 10.58
N ASP A 379 40.40 -30.80 11.75
CA ASP A 379 40.99 -31.92 12.50
C ASP A 379 40.64 -33.28 11.89
N SER A 380 39.54 -33.38 11.16
CA SER A 380 39.14 -34.59 10.43
C SER A 380 39.91 -34.81 9.14
N ASN A 381 40.76 -33.87 8.73
CA ASN A 381 41.50 -33.91 7.48
C ASN A 381 40.58 -34.14 6.26
N SER A 382 39.47 -33.40 6.21
CA SER A 382 38.53 -33.43 5.08
C SER A 382 39.16 -32.81 3.84
N GLU A 383 38.98 -33.40 2.66
CA GLU A 383 39.36 -32.77 1.38
C GLU A 383 38.41 -31.64 0.95
N ILE A 384 37.30 -31.48 1.67
CA ILE A 384 36.30 -30.44 1.42
C ILE A 384 36.60 -29.28 2.34
N ILE A 385 37.14 -28.20 1.77
CA ILE A 385 37.20 -26.89 2.39
C ILE A 385 35.80 -26.29 2.36
N SER A 386 35.26 -25.96 3.54
CA SER A 386 33.94 -25.33 3.66
C SER A 386 33.98 -23.87 3.24
N ALA A 387 32.80 -23.27 3.08
CA ALA A 387 32.67 -21.83 2.83
C ALA A 387 33.37 -20.99 3.90
N GLN A 388 33.91 -19.83 3.48
CA GLN A 388 34.69 -18.91 4.31
C GLN A 388 34.09 -17.49 4.30
N THR A 389 34.62 -16.61 5.13
CA THR A 389 34.21 -15.20 5.19
C THR A 389 35.37 -14.29 4.79
N ALA A 390 35.11 -13.35 3.89
CA ALA A 390 36.10 -12.46 3.32
C ALA A 390 36.82 -11.64 4.39
N GLY A 391 38.14 -11.57 4.31
CA GLY A 391 39.02 -10.81 5.21
C GLY A 391 39.22 -11.46 6.59
N LYS A 392 38.58 -12.59 6.88
CA LYS A 392 38.77 -13.36 8.10
C LYS A 392 39.65 -14.58 7.82
N GLU A 393 40.52 -14.90 8.77
CA GLU A 393 41.23 -16.19 8.74
C GLU A 393 40.23 -17.35 8.63
N PHE A 394 40.58 -18.36 7.84
CA PHE A 394 39.68 -19.49 7.60
C PHE A 394 39.30 -20.16 8.92
N GLY A 395 38.05 -20.63 9.00
CA GLY A 395 37.46 -21.09 10.25
C GLY A 395 38.16 -22.31 10.87
N GLU A 396 38.77 -23.14 10.04
CA GLU A 396 39.55 -24.31 10.45
C GLU A 396 40.94 -24.30 9.79
N THR A 397 41.83 -25.14 10.31
CA THR A 397 43.20 -25.28 9.78
C THR A 397 43.17 -25.88 8.38
N VAL A 398 43.79 -25.20 7.42
CA VAL A 398 44.09 -25.76 6.08
C VAL A 398 45.47 -26.40 6.11
N LYS A 399 45.58 -27.63 5.58
CA LYS A 399 46.82 -28.39 5.50
C LYS A 399 47.05 -28.84 4.06
N LEU A 400 48.32 -29.01 3.69
CA LEU A 400 48.76 -29.59 2.44
C LEU A 400 49.45 -30.93 2.73
N HIS A 401 48.90 -32.01 2.20
CA HIS A 401 49.43 -33.36 2.37
C HIS A 401 50.11 -33.80 1.06
N ALA A 402 51.42 -34.03 1.13
CA ALA A 402 52.18 -34.53 -0.01
C ALA A 402 52.22 -36.05 0.03
N VAL A 403 51.70 -36.72 -0.99
CA VAL A 403 51.57 -38.18 -1.01
C VAL A 403 52.22 -38.81 -2.23
N LYS A 404 52.62 -40.07 -2.06
CA LYS A 404 53.01 -40.99 -3.13
C LYS A 404 52.24 -42.32 -3.00
N SER A 405 52.02 -42.99 -4.11
CA SER A 405 51.39 -44.29 -4.20
C SER A 405 52.42 -45.38 -3.95
N GLU A 406 52.15 -46.25 -2.98
CA GLU A 406 52.90 -47.47 -2.73
C GLU A 406 51.90 -48.63 -2.71
N ASN A 407 51.88 -49.42 -3.79
CA ASN A 407 50.89 -50.49 -4.01
C ASN A 407 49.42 -50.03 -3.85
N GLY A 408 49.08 -48.83 -4.32
CA GLY A 408 47.73 -48.28 -4.25
C GLY A 408 47.33 -47.71 -2.88
N VAL A 409 48.30 -47.55 -1.96
CA VAL A 409 48.11 -46.87 -0.66
C VAL A 409 48.89 -45.57 -0.66
N CYS A 410 48.28 -44.48 -0.19
CA CYS A 410 48.95 -43.19 -0.14
C CYS A 410 49.89 -43.12 1.07
N GLU A 411 51.19 -43.04 0.82
CA GLU A 411 52.24 -42.81 1.82
C GLU A 411 52.76 -41.37 1.74
N GLY A 412 53.33 -40.88 2.85
CA GLY A 412 53.92 -39.54 2.92
C GLY A 412 55.15 -39.39 2.04
N LEU A 413 55.27 -38.26 1.34
CA LEU A 413 56.37 -37.96 0.42
C LEU A 413 57.45 -37.03 1.02
N PHE A 414 57.07 -36.10 1.89
CA PHE A 414 57.94 -35.05 2.40
C PHE A 414 58.09 -35.06 3.93
N SER A 415 59.16 -34.43 4.42
CA SER A 415 59.36 -34.10 5.83
C SER A 415 60.25 -32.86 5.96
N GLY A 416 60.04 -32.07 7.01
CA GLY A 416 60.76 -30.82 7.26
C GLY A 416 60.32 -29.66 6.36
N ASP A 417 61.16 -28.64 6.25
CA ASP A 417 60.86 -27.44 5.46
C ASP A 417 60.99 -27.71 3.96
N VAL A 418 59.90 -27.51 3.23
CA VAL A 418 59.83 -27.66 1.77
C VAL A 418 59.31 -26.37 1.15
N LYS A 419 59.97 -25.93 0.07
CA LYS A 419 59.54 -24.79 -0.74
C LYS A 419 58.50 -25.25 -1.75
N VAL A 420 57.25 -24.84 -1.58
CA VAL A 420 56.15 -25.13 -2.51
C VAL A 420 55.70 -23.86 -3.23
N SER A 421 55.11 -24.02 -4.40
CA SER A 421 54.47 -22.95 -5.14
C SER A 421 52.97 -22.99 -4.88
N LEU A 422 52.36 -21.87 -4.50
CA LEU A 422 50.91 -21.77 -4.26
C LEU A 422 50.25 -20.77 -5.22
N ALA A 423 49.00 -21.03 -5.58
CA ALA A 423 48.17 -20.08 -6.33
C ALA A 423 46.71 -20.12 -5.84
N GLN A 424 46.00 -19.02 -6.04
CA GLN A 424 44.55 -18.94 -5.85
C GLN A 424 43.86 -18.66 -7.19
N GLN A 425 42.88 -19.47 -7.55
CA GLN A 425 42.08 -19.29 -8.76
C GLN A 425 40.72 -18.69 -8.42
N ASN A 426 40.32 -17.71 -9.22
CA ASN A 426 38.97 -17.15 -9.22
C ASN A 426 38.11 -18.01 -10.14
N ILE A 427 37.16 -18.74 -9.58
CA ILE A 427 36.18 -19.51 -10.36
C ILE A 427 35.05 -18.56 -10.75
N THR A 428 34.43 -17.95 -9.74
CA THR A 428 33.23 -17.13 -9.91
C THR A 428 33.25 -15.92 -8.97
N PRO A 429 33.31 -14.67 -9.48
CA PRO A 429 33.63 -14.31 -10.86
C PRO A 429 35.10 -14.61 -11.21
N ASN A 430 35.36 -14.84 -12.50
CA ASN A 430 36.69 -15.13 -13.03
C ASN A 430 37.55 -13.85 -13.23
N LEU A 431 38.79 -14.02 -13.68
CA LEU A 431 39.74 -12.91 -13.86
C LEU A 431 39.34 -11.90 -14.94
N ASP A 432 38.57 -12.31 -15.95
CA ASP A 432 38.09 -11.42 -17.03
C ASP A 432 37.07 -10.40 -16.50
N PHE A 433 36.32 -10.79 -15.48
CA PHE A 433 35.41 -9.90 -14.78
C PHE A 433 36.16 -8.94 -13.84
N ASN A 434 36.94 -9.49 -12.90
CA ASN A 434 37.72 -8.73 -11.95
C ASN A 434 38.74 -9.62 -11.22
N ALA A 435 39.99 -9.17 -11.14
CA ALA A 435 41.03 -9.89 -10.38
C ALA A 435 40.70 -9.99 -8.88
N GLY A 436 39.93 -9.02 -8.36
CA GLY A 436 39.54 -8.95 -6.96
C GLY A 436 40.69 -8.68 -6.00
N LEU A 437 40.40 -8.80 -4.71
CA LEU A 437 41.39 -8.71 -3.63
C LEU A 437 42.19 -10.01 -3.48
N ALA A 438 43.27 -9.93 -2.70
CA ALA A 438 44.26 -10.99 -2.58
C ALA A 438 43.81 -12.17 -1.71
N PHE A 439 44.37 -13.35 -1.97
CA PHE A 439 44.53 -14.42 -0.98
C PHE A 439 45.91 -14.28 -0.32
N GLN A 440 45.96 -14.44 1.00
CA GLN A 440 47.20 -14.36 1.76
C GLN A 440 47.37 -15.56 2.69
N THR A 441 48.63 -15.93 2.92
CA THR A 441 49.04 -16.85 3.98
C THR A 441 50.30 -16.29 4.65
N LYS A 442 50.28 -16.17 5.99
CA LYS A 442 51.35 -15.53 6.79
C LYS A 442 51.72 -14.13 6.29
N GLY A 443 50.73 -13.37 5.81
CA GLY A 443 50.92 -12.04 5.22
C GLY A 443 51.57 -12.02 3.82
N ILE A 444 51.90 -13.19 3.25
CA ILE A 444 52.40 -13.29 1.87
C ILE A 444 51.21 -13.30 0.93
N THR A 445 51.20 -12.41 -0.05
CA THR A 445 50.19 -12.41 -1.13
C THR A 445 50.47 -13.54 -2.12
N ILE A 446 49.46 -14.37 -2.33
CA ILE A 446 49.51 -15.50 -3.24
C ILE A 446 48.99 -15.08 -4.62
N ALA A 447 49.72 -15.47 -5.66
CA ALA A 447 49.41 -15.13 -7.05
C ALA A 447 48.08 -15.76 -7.50
N LYS A 448 47.45 -15.10 -8.47
CA LYS A 448 46.25 -15.60 -9.13
C LYS A 448 46.63 -16.66 -10.18
N HIS A 449 46.00 -17.84 -10.14
CA HIS A 449 46.19 -18.89 -11.15
C HIS A 449 45.88 -18.34 -12.56
N PRO A 450 46.67 -18.64 -13.61
CA PRO A 450 47.69 -19.68 -13.71
C PRO A 450 49.09 -19.31 -13.19
N GLN A 451 49.28 -18.13 -12.61
CA GLN A 451 50.53 -17.74 -11.98
C GLN A 451 50.64 -18.30 -10.57
N PHE A 452 51.86 -18.63 -10.14
CA PHE A 452 52.14 -19.15 -8.81
C PHE A 452 53.07 -18.21 -8.05
N THR A 453 52.87 -18.11 -6.73
CA THR A 453 53.86 -17.58 -5.81
C THR A 453 54.78 -18.74 -5.43
N ASP A 454 56.00 -18.72 -5.95
CA ASP A 454 57.04 -19.71 -5.66
C ASP A 454 57.64 -19.52 -4.26
N ASP A 455 58.40 -20.52 -3.81
CA ASP A 455 59.19 -20.48 -2.57
C ASP A 455 58.39 -20.24 -1.27
N VAL A 456 57.10 -20.60 -1.23
CA VAL A 456 56.32 -20.64 0.01
C VAL A 456 56.82 -21.80 0.86
N ILE A 457 57.49 -21.51 1.97
CA ILE A 457 58.05 -22.54 2.87
C ILE A 457 56.95 -23.10 3.76
N LEU A 458 56.67 -24.40 3.61
CA LEU A 458 55.78 -25.16 4.47
C LEU A 458 56.57 -26.25 5.21
N ASN A 459 56.28 -26.43 6.50
CA ASN A 459 56.92 -27.45 7.33
C ASN A 459 56.07 -28.73 7.34
N PHE A 460 56.56 -29.78 6.69
CA PHE A 460 55.92 -31.09 6.60
C PHE A 460 56.28 -31.94 7.83
N ALA A 461 55.28 -32.34 8.60
CA ALA A 461 55.46 -33.23 9.74
C ALA A 461 55.77 -34.68 9.31
N SER A 462 55.90 -35.59 10.28
CA SER A 462 56.24 -36.99 10.01
C SER A 462 55.20 -37.75 9.19
N ASP A 463 53.96 -37.26 9.17
CA ASP A 463 52.86 -37.75 8.35
C ASP A 463 52.80 -37.07 6.96
N SER A 464 53.80 -36.26 6.61
CA SER A 464 53.86 -35.52 5.35
C SER A 464 52.71 -34.51 5.18
N MET A 465 52.13 -34.03 6.27
CA MET A 465 51.18 -32.92 6.27
C MET A 465 51.87 -31.63 6.73
N ALA A 466 51.61 -30.52 6.03
CA ALA A 466 52.06 -29.20 6.43
C ALA A 466 50.87 -28.24 6.58
N ILE A 467 50.84 -27.46 7.66
CA ILE A 467 49.82 -26.43 7.85
C ILE A 467 50.09 -25.25 6.90
N ILE A 468 49.07 -24.77 6.19
CA ILE A 468 49.08 -23.47 5.52
C ILE A 468 48.76 -22.40 6.58
N PRO A 469 49.71 -21.54 6.97
CA PRO A 469 49.53 -20.65 8.12
C PRO A 469 48.61 -19.47 7.82
N THR A 470 47.63 -19.20 8.68
CA THR A 470 46.76 -18.00 8.64
C THR A 470 46.18 -17.70 7.24
N PRO A 471 45.54 -18.68 6.57
CA PRO A 471 44.98 -18.46 5.23
C PRO A 471 43.80 -17.50 5.31
N ASN A 472 43.80 -16.47 4.45
CA ASN A 472 42.76 -15.44 4.41
C ASN A 472 42.54 -14.96 2.98
N TYR A 473 41.30 -14.90 2.53
CA TYR A 473 40.93 -14.31 1.25
C TYR A 473 40.15 -13.03 1.48
N PHE A 474 40.59 -11.91 0.91
CA PHE A 474 40.02 -10.58 1.21
C PHE A 474 38.79 -10.21 0.38
N ASP A 475 38.43 -10.99 -0.64
CA ASP A 475 37.29 -10.72 -1.51
C ASP A 475 36.17 -11.76 -1.36
N ALA A 476 35.05 -11.55 -2.05
CA ALA A 476 33.96 -12.51 -2.19
C ALA A 476 34.09 -13.34 -3.48
N GLY A 477 33.33 -14.44 -3.55
CA GLY A 477 33.23 -15.31 -4.72
C GLY A 477 33.68 -16.75 -4.47
N GLU A 478 33.51 -17.59 -5.47
CA GLU A 478 33.99 -18.97 -5.50
C GLU A 478 35.45 -19.02 -5.92
N ILE A 479 36.28 -19.68 -5.12
CA ILE A 479 37.72 -19.81 -5.36
C ILE A 479 38.19 -21.25 -5.26
N ARG A 480 39.38 -21.50 -5.79
CA ARG A 480 40.12 -22.76 -5.68
C ARG A 480 41.58 -22.48 -5.34
N LEU A 481 42.19 -23.31 -4.50
CA LEU A 481 43.62 -23.23 -4.17
C LEU A 481 44.40 -24.27 -4.96
N HIS A 482 45.61 -23.90 -5.38
CA HIS A 482 46.52 -24.74 -6.16
C HIS A 482 47.87 -24.83 -5.47
N ALA A 483 48.48 -26.01 -5.51
CA ALA A 483 49.83 -26.24 -5.05
C ALA A 483 50.64 -26.97 -6.12
N LYS A 484 51.91 -26.60 -6.25
CA LYS A 484 52.86 -27.23 -7.16
C LYS A 484 54.23 -27.36 -6.50
N PHE A 485 54.92 -28.44 -6.82
CA PHE A 485 56.33 -28.62 -6.55
C PHE A 485 56.97 -29.37 -7.71
N SER A 486 58.13 -28.93 -8.16
CA SER A 486 58.86 -29.58 -9.24
C SER A 486 60.36 -29.50 -9.00
N ASN A 487 61.05 -30.62 -9.18
CA ASN A 487 62.51 -30.71 -9.21
C ASN A 487 62.95 -31.63 -10.36
N SER A 488 64.23 -32.00 -10.42
CA SER A 488 64.76 -32.85 -11.49
C SER A 488 64.16 -34.27 -11.55
N ASN A 489 63.52 -34.73 -10.46
CA ASN A 489 63.10 -36.12 -10.28
C ASN A 489 61.57 -36.29 -10.21
N ILE A 490 60.86 -35.32 -9.63
CA ILE A 490 59.42 -35.38 -9.41
C ILE A 490 58.75 -34.05 -9.74
N THR A 491 57.55 -34.12 -10.30
CA THR A 491 56.62 -33.00 -10.39
C THR A 491 55.32 -33.44 -9.75
N ILE A 492 54.88 -32.67 -8.76
CA ILE A 492 53.62 -32.91 -8.04
C ILE A 492 52.77 -31.64 -8.10
N VAL A 493 51.49 -31.85 -8.29
CA VAL A 493 50.47 -30.82 -8.33
C VAL A 493 49.29 -31.26 -7.46
N GLY A 494 48.45 -30.32 -7.07
CA GLY A 494 47.17 -30.61 -6.45
C GLY A 494 46.33 -29.36 -6.35
N SER A 495 45.02 -29.58 -6.34
CA SER A 495 44.00 -28.53 -6.23
C SER A 495 43.11 -28.82 -5.04
N SER A 496 42.52 -27.78 -4.44
CA SER A 496 41.39 -27.95 -3.52
C SER A 496 40.10 -28.16 -4.30
N ASN A 497 39.02 -28.53 -3.59
CA ASN A 497 37.67 -28.30 -4.10
C ASN A 497 37.44 -26.80 -4.37
N ASN A 498 36.40 -26.50 -5.15
CA ASN A 498 35.85 -25.15 -5.18
C ASN A 498 35.14 -24.87 -3.85
N PHE A 499 35.30 -23.66 -3.33
CA PHE A 499 34.56 -23.21 -2.16
C PHE A 499 34.28 -21.71 -2.23
N TRP A 500 33.15 -21.33 -1.66
CA TRP A 500 32.67 -19.96 -1.64
C TRP A 500 33.24 -19.17 -0.47
N VAL A 501 33.59 -17.92 -0.74
CA VAL A 501 33.94 -16.92 0.28
C VAL A 501 32.90 -15.81 0.20
N LYS A 502 32.12 -15.62 1.27
CA LYS A 502 31.09 -14.57 1.32
C LYS A 502 31.65 -13.25 1.87
N PRO A 503 31.06 -12.08 1.52
CA PRO A 503 31.32 -10.86 2.27
C PRO A 503 31.06 -11.04 3.77
N HIS A 504 31.73 -10.25 4.61
CA HIS A 504 31.50 -10.30 6.04
C HIS A 504 30.14 -9.70 6.41
N HIS A 505 29.82 -8.54 5.82
CA HIS A 505 28.59 -7.80 6.10
C HIS A 505 28.30 -6.78 4.99
N PHE A 506 27.08 -6.22 5.01
CA PHE A 506 26.75 -5.03 4.23
C PHE A 506 26.79 -3.77 5.09
N ALA A 507 27.17 -2.65 4.48
CA ALA A 507 26.99 -1.31 5.05
C ALA A 507 26.01 -0.50 4.19
N LEU A 508 25.05 0.16 4.83
CA LEU A 508 24.04 0.98 4.17
C LEU A 508 24.29 2.45 4.49
N THR A 509 24.07 3.31 3.51
CA THR A 509 23.96 4.76 3.75
C THR A 509 22.83 5.36 2.95
N ALA A 510 22.19 6.39 3.51
CA ALA A 510 21.22 7.23 2.83
C ALA A 510 21.68 8.69 2.96
N THR A 511 21.91 9.37 1.83
CA THR A 511 22.49 10.72 1.82
C THR A 511 21.79 11.62 0.82
N ASN A 512 21.74 12.92 1.11
CA ASN A 512 21.37 13.96 0.14
C ASN A 512 22.51 14.99 0.00
N SER A 513 22.25 16.10 -0.69
CA SER A 513 23.23 17.19 -0.86
C SER A 513 23.73 17.79 0.46
N ASN A 514 23.02 17.59 1.57
CA ASN A 514 23.32 18.16 2.88
C ASN A 514 23.97 17.14 3.82
N GLY A 515 24.20 15.90 3.37
CA GLY A 515 24.84 14.84 4.16
C GLY A 515 23.93 13.63 4.42
N ALA A 516 24.23 12.88 5.49
CA ALA A 516 23.50 11.67 5.85
C ALA A 516 22.08 11.99 6.35
N LEU A 517 21.11 11.19 5.91
CA LEU A 517 19.70 11.29 6.31
C LEU A 517 19.48 10.51 7.60
N VAL A 518 20.07 10.97 8.70
CA VAL A 518 19.89 10.35 10.02
C VAL A 518 18.74 11.05 10.75
N GLY A 519 17.72 10.31 11.17
CA GLY A 519 16.61 10.82 11.97
C GLY A 519 15.96 9.70 12.78
N ASP A 520 15.68 9.98 14.04
CA ASP A 520 15.20 9.00 15.03
C ASP A 520 13.84 9.36 15.64
N SER A 521 13.35 10.58 15.38
CA SER A 521 12.15 11.13 16.01
C SER A 521 11.57 12.30 15.22
N ALA A 522 10.32 12.68 15.52
CA ALA A 522 9.68 13.87 14.97
C ALA A 522 10.38 15.20 15.36
N ALA A 523 11.34 15.17 16.29
CA ALA A 523 12.16 16.32 16.69
C ALA A 523 13.48 16.42 15.89
N SER A 524 13.82 15.41 15.07
CA SER A 524 15.05 15.41 14.28
C SER A 524 15.17 16.64 13.38
N SER A 525 16.31 17.33 13.47
CA SER A 525 16.60 18.54 12.69
C SER A 525 17.01 18.24 11.24
N ILE A 526 17.52 17.04 10.98
CA ILE A 526 17.82 16.54 9.64
C ILE A 526 16.48 16.09 9.02
N LYS A 527 16.06 16.79 7.97
CA LYS A 527 14.78 16.56 7.31
C LYS A 527 14.99 16.21 5.85
N HIS A 528 14.10 15.40 5.32
CA HIS A 528 13.99 15.17 3.88
C HIS A 528 12.53 15.38 3.45
N LYS A 529 12.30 15.83 2.21
CA LYS A 529 10.94 15.94 1.69
C LYS A 529 10.50 14.57 1.18
N ALA A 530 9.33 14.11 1.58
CA ALA A 530 8.71 12.92 1.02
C ALA A 530 8.63 13.05 -0.51
N GLY A 531 8.87 11.96 -1.23
CA GLY A 531 8.91 11.88 -2.70
C GLY A 531 10.13 12.56 -3.34
N LYS A 532 11.04 13.18 -2.58
CA LYS A 532 12.26 13.77 -3.13
C LYS A 532 13.39 12.73 -3.20
N ASN A 533 14.21 12.81 -4.24
CA ASN A 533 15.34 11.91 -4.43
C ASN A 533 16.42 12.10 -3.36
N PHE A 534 16.98 10.99 -2.91
CA PHE A 534 18.23 10.88 -2.19
C PHE A 534 19.08 9.72 -2.73
N LYS A 535 20.34 9.66 -2.32
CA LYS A 535 21.24 8.56 -2.66
C LYS A 535 21.13 7.46 -1.61
N PHE A 536 20.77 6.26 -2.04
CA PHE A 536 20.84 5.04 -1.25
C PHE A 536 22.01 4.19 -1.73
N THR A 537 22.85 3.75 -0.80
CA THR A 537 24.08 3.01 -1.09
C THR A 537 24.13 1.76 -0.25
N VAL A 538 24.48 0.63 -0.87
CA VAL A 538 24.75 -0.65 -0.20
C VAL A 538 26.14 -1.12 -0.59
N SER A 539 27.01 -1.34 0.40
CA SER A 539 28.41 -1.76 0.21
C SER A 539 28.63 -3.14 0.78
N ALA A 540 29.17 -4.07 -0.01
CA ALA A 540 29.59 -5.40 0.43
C ALA A 540 31.02 -5.31 0.99
N LEU A 541 31.20 -5.59 2.28
CA LEU A 541 32.45 -5.37 3.00
C LEU A 541 33.05 -6.67 3.52
N ASN A 542 34.38 -6.78 3.45
CA ASN A 542 35.12 -7.82 4.14
C ASN A 542 35.29 -7.49 5.64
N PHE A 543 35.91 -8.40 6.39
CA PHE A 543 36.11 -8.25 7.84
C PHE A 543 36.94 -7.03 8.25
N VAL A 544 37.84 -6.55 7.38
CA VAL A 544 38.70 -5.39 7.67
C VAL A 544 38.11 -4.06 7.17
N GLY A 545 36.92 -4.10 6.54
CA GLY A 545 36.17 -2.92 6.10
C GLY A 545 36.41 -2.48 4.65
N ASP A 546 37.16 -3.26 3.87
CA ASP A 546 37.33 -2.99 2.44
C ASP A 546 36.18 -3.58 1.61
N LEU A 547 35.88 -2.96 0.46
CA LEU A 547 34.88 -3.46 -0.47
C LEU A 547 35.29 -4.81 -1.06
N THR A 548 34.40 -5.80 -0.99
CA THR A 548 34.55 -7.06 -1.74
C THR A 548 34.16 -6.82 -3.19
N GLN A 549 35.15 -6.48 -4.02
CA GLN A 549 34.98 -6.08 -5.42
C GLN A 549 34.38 -7.19 -6.30
N ASN A 550 34.45 -8.44 -5.86
CA ASN A 550 33.92 -9.59 -6.59
C ASN A 550 32.53 -10.03 -6.12
N TYR A 551 31.91 -9.33 -5.17
CA TYR A 551 30.53 -9.62 -4.79
C TYR A 551 29.58 -9.37 -5.97
N ARG A 552 28.72 -10.35 -6.26
CA ARG A 552 27.64 -10.24 -7.24
C ARG A 552 26.35 -10.71 -6.61
N GLN A 553 25.30 -9.89 -6.69
CA GLN A 553 23.97 -10.25 -6.18
C GLN A 553 23.37 -11.48 -6.88
N ALA A 554 23.77 -11.77 -8.12
CA ALA A 554 23.33 -12.94 -8.88
C ALA A 554 23.85 -14.27 -8.32
N ASP A 555 24.91 -14.24 -7.48
CA ASP A 555 25.43 -15.42 -6.80
C ASP A 555 24.65 -15.74 -5.52
N GLY A 556 23.62 -14.96 -5.17
CA GLY A 556 22.86 -15.11 -3.93
C GLY A 556 21.37 -14.83 -4.09
N ARG A 557 20.69 -14.61 -2.96
CA ARG A 557 19.29 -14.19 -2.89
C ARG A 557 19.19 -12.98 -1.98
N LEU A 558 19.26 -11.81 -2.58
CA LEU A 558 19.26 -10.53 -1.88
C LEU A 558 17.84 -10.14 -1.48
N GLN A 559 17.69 -9.67 -0.25
CA GLN A 559 16.45 -9.20 0.33
C GLN A 559 16.62 -7.83 0.95
N LEU A 560 15.60 -6.99 0.79
CA LEU A 560 15.46 -5.69 1.42
C LEU A 560 14.23 -5.72 2.33
N LYS A 561 14.42 -5.26 3.55
CA LYS A 561 13.36 -4.98 4.51
C LYS A 561 13.36 -3.49 4.79
N VAL A 562 12.22 -2.85 4.56
CA VAL A 562 11.99 -1.46 4.94
C VAL A 562 10.78 -1.44 5.84
N SER A 563 10.91 -0.96 7.07
CA SER A 563 9.80 -0.87 8.02
C SER A 563 9.62 0.57 8.49
N ARG A 564 8.38 1.03 8.60
CA ARG A 564 8.08 2.30 9.27
C ARG A 564 8.48 2.22 10.75
N VAL A 565 9.20 3.22 11.20
CA VAL A 565 9.60 3.43 12.60
C VAL A 565 8.65 4.42 13.25
N ALA A 566 8.36 5.53 12.56
CA ALA A 566 7.46 6.57 13.03
C ALA A 566 6.71 7.22 11.84
N PRO A 567 5.45 7.66 11.98
CA PRO A 567 4.61 7.51 13.16
C PRO A 567 4.42 6.02 13.51
N SER A 568 4.27 5.65 14.78
CA SER A 568 4.12 4.25 15.24
C SER A 568 2.67 3.85 15.50
N LEU A 569 1.76 4.82 15.57
CA LEU A 569 0.33 4.65 15.79
C LEU A 569 -0.33 3.63 14.86
N ASN A 570 -1.31 2.91 15.41
CA ASN A 570 -2.18 2.02 14.64
C ASN A 570 -3.07 2.86 13.70
N GLY A 571 -3.07 2.53 12.41
CA GLY A 571 -3.75 3.32 11.37
C GLY A 571 -2.86 4.31 10.61
N ALA A 572 -1.60 4.51 11.03
CA ALA A 572 -0.61 5.20 10.19
C ALA A 572 -0.28 4.38 8.93
N ILE A 573 0.04 5.07 7.84
CA ILE A 573 0.22 4.49 6.51
C ILE A 573 1.68 4.09 6.30
N ASP A 574 1.88 2.89 5.76
CA ASP A 574 3.19 2.46 5.27
C ASP A 574 3.43 3.01 3.86
N GLY A 575 4.44 3.87 3.72
CA GLY A 575 4.80 4.48 2.44
C GLY A 575 5.59 3.53 1.54
N SER A 576 5.72 3.90 0.27
CA SER A 576 6.53 3.22 -0.73
C SER A 576 7.97 3.75 -0.71
N PHE A 577 8.93 2.83 -0.62
CA PHE A 577 10.36 3.10 -0.75
C PHE A 577 10.88 2.65 -2.12
N THR A 578 11.22 3.61 -2.97
CA THR A 578 11.92 3.38 -4.24
C THR A 578 13.41 3.16 -3.97
N TYR A 579 13.94 1.99 -4.33
CA TYR A 579 15.31 1.58 -4.02
C TYR A 579 16.18 1.30 -5.26
N ALA A 580 15.55 1.15 -6.43
CA ALA A 580 16.20 1.06 -7.73
C ALA A 580 15.27 1.66 -8.80
N ALA A 581 15.76 1.81 -10.03
CA ALA A 581 14.98 2.38 -11.13
C ALA A 581 13.71 1.55 -11.37
N GLU A 582 12.54 2.19 -11.31
CA GLU A 582 11.21 1.56 -11.48
C GLU A 582 10.89 0.45 -10.46
N GLN A 583 11.65 0.36 -9.35
CA GLN A 583 11.47 -0.66 -8.32
C GLN A 583 11.19 -0.01 -6.96
N SER A 584 10.10 -0.42 -6.33
CA SER A 584 9.70 0.07 -5.01
C SER A 584 9.09 -1.04 -4.15
N ILE A 585 9.24 -0.93 -2.84
CA ILE A 585 8.55 -1.76 -1.86
C ILE A 585 7.77 -0.89 -0.89
N THR A 586 6.56 -1.31 -0.55
CA THR A 586 5.83 -0.72 0.58
C THR A 586 6.51 -1.11 1.88
N ALA A 587 6.61 -0.16 2.82
CA ALA A 587 7.19 -0.44 4.12
C ALA A 587 6.39 -1.55 4.84
N THR A 588 7.10 -2.56 5.37
CA THR A 588 6.54 -3.73 6.01
C THR A 588 7.57 -4.36 6.97
N PRO A 589 7.16 -5.04 8.04
CA PRO A 589 8.09 -5.80 8.88
C PRO A 589 8.73 -7.00 8.19
N LEU A 590 8.33 -7.38 6.97
CA LEU A 590 8.85 -8.52 6.24
C LEU A 590 10.00 -8.14 5.29
N ALA A 591 10.94 -9.06 5.10
CA ALA A 591 11.98 -8.93 4.07
C ALA A 591 11.44 -9.44 2.73
N GLN A 592 11.73 -8.74 1.64
CA GLN A 592 11.29 -9.09 0.29
C GLN A 592 12.51 -9.26 -0.61
N ASP A 593 12.43 -10.19 -1.56
CA ASP A 593 13.46 -10.35 -2.58
C ASP A 593 13.54 -9.10 -3.45
N VAL A 594 14.76 -8.62 -3.69
CA VAL A 594 14.98 -7.43 -4.50
C VAL A 594 16.22 -7.57 -5.38
N THR A 595 16.23 -6.80 -6.46
CA THR A 595 17.41 -6.57 -7.28
C THR A 595 17.82 -5.11 -7.11
N LEU A 596 18.99 -4.85 -6.51
CA LEU A 596 19.52 -3.50 -6.41
C LEU A 596 20.24 -3.11 -7.70
N THR A 597 20.61 -1.83 -7.82
CA THR A 597 21.55 -1.39 -8.86
C THR A 597 22.82 -2.25 -8.80
N SER A 598 23.39 -2.59 -9.97
CA SER A 598 24.51 -3.53 -10.07
C SER A 598 25.68 -3.12 -9.17
N PHE A 599 26.20 -4.07 -8.40
CA PHE A 599 27.37 -3.90 -7.52
C PHE A 599 28.70 -3.72 -8.30
N ASN A 600 28.64 -3.73 -9.64
CA ASN A 600 29.78 -3.56 -10.53
C ASN A 600 29.72 -2.27 -11.34
N ASP A 601 28.62 -1.52 -11.20
CA ASP A 601 28.44 -0.27 -11.91
C ASP A 601 29.15 0.84 -11.13
N GLY A 602 30.23 1.39 -11.69
CA GLY A 602 31.05 2.37 -11.00
C GLY A 602 32.03 1.71 -10.00
N VAL A 603 31.74 1.78 -8.70
CA VAL A 603 32.62 1.26 -7.66
C VAL A 603 32.29 -0.21 -7.39
N LYS A 604 33.21 -1.13 -7.73
CA LYS A 604 33.01 -2.58 -7.55
C LYS A 604 32.81 -2.95 -6.08
N GLY A 605 31.84 -3.81 -5.80
CA GLY A 605 31.43 -4.18 -4.45
C GLY A 605 30.43 -3.21 -3.81
N GLN A 606 29.88 -2.26 -4.58
CA GLN A 606 28.94 -1.25 -4.09
C GLN A 606 27.79 -1.03 -5.07
N SER A 607 26.56 -1.00 -4.53
CA SER A 607 25.35 -0.58 -5.23
C SER A 607 25.02 0.87 -4.86
N ASP A 608 24.88 1.73 -5.85
CA ASP A 608 24.57 3.16 -5.69
C ASP A 608 23.33 3.56 -6.49
N PHE A 609 22.30 4.09 -5.81
CA PHE A 609 21.09 4.60 -6.46
C PHE A 609 20.75 6.02 -6.01
N ASN A 610 20.89 6.99 -6.93
CA ASN A 610 20.60 8.41 -6.67
C ASN A 610 19.11 8.80 -6.80
N GLY A 611 18.26 7.85 -7.22
CA GLY A 611 16.84 8.05 -7.41
C GLY A 611 15.99 7.56 -6.23
N ALA A 612 16.60 7.24 -5.08
CA ALA A 612 15.88 6.66 -3.96
C ALA A 612 14.86 7.66 -3.41
N GLN A 613 13.66 7.21 -3.08
CA GLN A 613 12.57 8.04 -2.58
C GLN A 613 11.79 7.28 -1.52
N TYR A 614 11.22 8.00 -0.56
CA TYR A 614 10.14 7.52 0.30
C TYR A 614 8.99 8.51 0.20
N ASP A 615 7.80 8.04 -0.14
CA ASP A 615 6.69 8.88 -0.59
C ASP A 615 5.80 9.46 0.54
N GLU A 616 6.03 9.04 1.78
CA GLU A 616 5.19 9.41 2.92
C GLU A 616 5.99 10.12 4.05
N VAL A 617 5.29 10.84 4.91
CA VAL A 617 5.84 11.45 6.14
C VAL A 617 6.17 10.36 7.16
N GLY A 618 7.32 10.51 7.82
CA GLY A 618 7.75 9.57 8.84
C GLY A 618 9.24 9.28 8.86
N ILE A 619 9.58 8.16 9.46
CA ILE A 619 10.93 7.61 9.61
C ILE A 619 10.84 6.15 9.24
N ILE A 620 11.77 5.66 8.43
CA ILE A 620 11.84 4.25 8.05
C ILE A 620 13.15 3.64 8.53
N LYS A 621 13.15 2.33 8.72
CA LYS A 621 14.35 1.53 8.95
C LYS A 621 14.57 0.64 7.76
N SER A 622 15.74 0.74 7.15
CA SER A 622 16.16 -0.09 6.02
C SER A 622 17.19 -1.12 6.46
N TYR A 623 17.05 -2.33 5.96
CA TYR A 623 17.89 -3.47 6.28
C TYR A 623 18.05 -4.35 5.04
N VAL A 624 19.28 -4.74 4.70
CA VAL A 624 19.58 -5.61 3.56
C VAL A 624 20.25 -6.89 4.05
N GLN A 625 19.89 -8.01 3.43
CA GLN A 625 20.55 -9.29 3.64
C GLN A 625 20.64 -10.08 2.34
N ASP A 626 21.64 -10.93 2.22
CA ASP A 626 21.70 -12.00 1.24
C ASP A 626 21.52 -13.31 2.01
N ILE A 627 20.48 -14.09 1.70
CA ILE A 627 20.15 -15.31 2.48
C ILE A 627 20.70 -16.58 1.86
N ASN A 628 21.33 -16.51 0.69
CA ASN A 628 21.74 -17.69 -0.06
C ASN A 628 23.00 -17.47 -0.92
N TYR A 629 23.94 -16.64 -0.48
CA TYR A 629 25.16 -16.41 -1.25
C TYR A 629 25.92 -17.72 -1.50
N GLY A 630 26.26 -17.99 -2.77
CA GLY A 630 26.88 -19.21 -3.26
C GLY A 630 25.98 -20.45 -3.22
N GLY A 631 24.66 -20.30 -3.08
CA GLY A 631 23.73 -21.44 -2.94
C GLY A 631 23.84 -22.18 -1.59
N LEU A 632 24.45 -21.55 -0.58
CA LEU A 632 24.82 -22.19 0.69
C LEU A 632 23.72 -22.19 1.77
N GLY A 633 22.54 -21.67 1.44
CA GLY A 633 21.41 -21.48 2.35
C GLY A 633 21.65 -20.45 3.47
N ASN A 634 20.63 -20.24 4.29
CA ASN A 634 20.59 -19.17 5.30
C ASN A 634 21.56 -19.37 6.48
N LYS A 635 22.20 -20.53 6.61
CA LYS A 635 23.19 -20.79 7.66
C LYS A 635 24.59 -20.34 7.23
N ASN A 636 25.01 -20.73 6.03
CA ASN A 636 26.38 -20.54 5.57
C ASN A 636 26.50 -19.38 4.57
N GLY A 637 25.51 -19.17 3.71
CA GLY A 637 25.48 -18.10 2.69
C GLY A 637 24.97 -16.76 3.19
N ARG A 638 24.51 -16.67 4.45
CA ARG A 638 23.89 -15.45 4.96
C ARG A 638 24.88 -14.32 5.15
N VAL A 639 24.59 -13.15 4.57
CA VAL A 639 25.32 -11.88 4.73
C VAL A 639 24.30 -10.83 5.13
N GLU A 640 24.58 -10.05 6.17
CA GLU A 640 23.61 -9.10 6.72
C GLU A 640 24.20 -7.71 6.85
N ALA A 641 23.33 -6.71 6.82
CA ALA A 641 23.63 -5.36 7.22
C ALA A 641 23.36 -5.11 8.70
N THR A 642 24.00 -4.08 9.26
CA THR A 642 23.36 -3.33 10.35
C THR A 642 22.31 -2.40 9.73
N GLY A 643 21.04 -2.56 10.09
CA GLY A 643 19.98 -1.72 9.55
C GLY A 643 20.14 -0.25 9.95
N ILE A 644 19.77 0.66 9.06
CA ILE A 644 19.85 2.12 9.27
C ILE A 644 18.46 2.73 9.37
N GLU A 645 18.30 3.72 10.23
CA GLU A 645 17.14 4.61 10.20
C GLU A 645 17.39 5.68 9.14
N VAL A 646 16.41 5.88 8.28
CA VAL A 646 16.47 6.80 7.16
C VAL A 646 15.46 7.91 7.38
N GLY A 647 16.03 9.10 7.53
CA GLY A 647 15.35 10.38 7.44
C GLY A 647 14.51 10.76 8.65
N ARG A 648 14.01 11.99 8.54
CA ARG A 648 12.68 12.41 8.99
C ARG A 648 12.02 13.01 7.75
N PHE A 649 11.09 12.27 7.16
CA PHE A 649 10.37 12.70 5.96
C PHE A 649 9.26 13.67 6.34
N THR A 650 9.20 14.80 5.64
CA THR A 650 8.25 15.91 5.80
C THR A 650 7.44 16.07 4.52
N PRO A 651 6.25 16.70 4.54
CA PRO A 651 5.61 17.11 3.30
C PRO A 651 6.54 18.03 2.50
N ALA A 652 6.38 18.06 1.19
CA ALA A 652 7.13 18.96 0.32
C ALA A 652 6.55 20.37 0.31
N TYR A 653 5.21 20.49 0.35
CA TYR A 653 4.45 21.74 0.33
C TYR A 653 2.98 21.51 0.75
N PHE A 654 2.23 22.60 0.93
CA PHE A 654 0.77 22.62 1.12
C PHE A 654 0.03 23.16 -0.10
N LYS A 655 -1.25 22.78 -0.23
CA LYS A 655 -2.22 23.51 -1.06
C LYS A 655 -3.46 23.82 -0.23
N GLN A 656 -4.04 24.99 -0.47
CA GLN A 656 -5.32 25.41 0.07
C GLN A 656 -6.40 25.24 -1.01
N THR A 657 -7.54 24.68 -0.61
CA THR A 657 -8.73 24.51 -1.45
C THR A 657 -9.97 24.96 -0.69
N VAL A 658 -11.02 25.31 -1.44
CA VAL A 658 -12.34 25.70 -0.92
C VAL A 658 -13.35 24.71 -1.46
N LYS A 659 -14.21 24.20 -0.58
CA LYS A 659 -15.38 23.41 -1.02
C LYS A 659 -16.63 24.26 -0.88
N GLU A 660 -17.61 24.02 -1.75
CA GLU A 660 -18.86 24.78 -1.75
C GLU A 660 -19.58 24.66 -0.40
N GLU A 661 -19.64 23.44 0.15
CA GLU A 661 -20.26 23.20 1.46
C GLU A 661 -19.51 23.83 2.65
N HIS A 662 -18.29 24.32 2.44
CA HIS A 662 -17.45 24.93 3.47
C HIS A 662 -17.35 26.44 3.35
N LYS A 663 -18.01 27.06 2.35
CA LYS A 663 -17.99 28.51 2.23
C LYS A 663 -18.70 29.20 3.40
N GLY A 664 -19.55 28.48 4.12
CA GLY A 664 -20.33 29.06 5.20
C GLY A 664 -21.35 30.08 4.69
N ASP A 665 -21.98 30.77 5.62
CA ASP A 665 -22.94 31.84 5.35
C ASP A 665 -22.70 33.01 6.32
N PHE A 666 -23.20 34.19 5.96
CA PHE A 666 -23.18 35.35 6.84
C PHE A 666 -24.55 35.62 7.45
N ASP A 667 -24.49 36.10 8.67
CA ASP A 667 -25.61 36.61 9.44
C ASP A 667 -25.33 38.07 9.83
N ALA A 668 -26.39 38.85 10.06
CA ALA A 668 -26.29 40.18 10.62
C ALA A 668 -26.96 40.22 12.00
N ALA A 669 -26.21 40.69 13.00
CA ALA A 669 -26.70 40.84 14.36
C ALA A 669 -27.71 42.01 14.46
N PRO A 670 -28.82 41.88 15.20
CA PRO A 670 -29.68 43.03 15.46
C PRO A 670 -28.95 44.06 16.33
N TYR A 671 -29.29 45.35 16.16
CA TYR A 671 -28.68 46.41 16.97
C TYR A 671 -29.01 46.30 18.47
N TYR A 672 -30.24 45.88 18.80
CA TYR A 672 -30.69 45.62 20.17
C TYR A 672 -30.94 44.12 20.39
N PRO A 673 -30.12 43.44 21.20
CA PRO A 673 -30.40 42.07 21.62
C PRO A 673 -31.43 42.10 22.77
N ASP A 674 -32.72 42.31 22.48
CA ASP A 674 -33.79 42.16 23.48
C ASP A 674 -34.23 40.67 23.60
N GLU A 675 -34.75 40.27 24.77
CA GLU A 675 -35.35 38.97 25.09
C GLU A 675 -36.66 38.68 24.31
N ARG A 676 -37.07 39.56 23.39
CA ARG A 676 -38.21 39.34 22.49
C ARG A 676 -37.75 38.56 21.26
N ALA A 677 -38.19 37.32 21.15
CA ALA A 677 -37.92 36.40 20.04
C ALA A 677 -38.32 36.89 18.62
N ALA A 678 -38.78 38.13 18.45
CA ALA A 678 -39.22 38.71 17.17
C ALA A 678 -38.10 39.42 16.39
N CYS A 679 -36.99 39.79 17.04
CA CYS A 679 -35.84 40.44 16.40
C CYS A 679 -34.65 39.48 16.44
N SER A 680 -34.70 38.43 15.61
CA SER A 680 -33.61 37.48 15.44
C SER A 680 -32.52 38.03 14.51
N ILE A 681 -31.44 37.27 14.38
CA ILE A 681 -30.47 37.36 13.30
C ILE A 681 -31.17 37.66 11.96
N SER A 682 -30.70 38.69 11.24
CA SER A 682 -31.18 39.07 9.91
C SER A 682 -30.21 38.60 8.83
N ASN A 683 -30.74 38.41 7.62
CA ASN A 683 -29.95 38.18 6.40
C ASN A 683 -29.63 39.51 5.67
N TRP A 684 -29.69 40.64 6.38
CA TRP A 684 -29.44 41.97 5.83
C TRP A 684 -28.86 42.91 6.89
N ALA A 685 -28.08 43.90 6.45
CA ALA A 685 -27.43 44.92 7.29
C ALA A 685 -27.37 46.28 6.58
N TYR A 686 -27.28 47.36 7.34
CA TYR A 686 -27.01 48.68 6.78
C TYR A 686 -25.52 48.96 6.62
N THR A 687 -25.18 49.77 5.61
CA THR A 687 -23.86 50.43 5.53
C THR A 687 -23.61 51.23 6.81
N GLY A 688 -22.45 51.00 7.43
CA GLY A 688 -22.06 51.63 8.68
C GLY A 688 -22.70 51.05 9.94
N GLN A 689 -23.57 50.02 9.83
CA GLN A 689 -24.21 49.44 11.01
C GLN A 689 -23.20 48.68 11.87
N ARG A 690 -23.30 48.94 13.17
CA ARG A 690 -22.46 48.35 14.22
C ARG A 690 -23.32 47.95 15.39
N THR A 691 -22.84 47.00 16.18
CA THR A 691 -23.48 46.58 17.44
C THR A 691 -23.27 47.63 18.54
N THR A 692 -23.94 47.46 19.68
CA THR A 692 -23.80 48.37 20.84
C THR A 692 -22.41 48.34 21.50
N ASP A 693 -21.63 47.28 21.29
CA ASP A 693 -20.22 47.17 21.69
C ASP A 693 -19.24 47.58 20.57
N ASP A 694 -19.74 48.30 19.56
CA ASP A 694 -18.96 48.86 18.45
C ASP A 694 -18.27 47.82 17.54
N LYS A 695 -18.80 46.60 17.49
CA LYS A 695 -18.37 45.57 16.54
C LYS A 695 -19.11 45.73 15.22
N GLY A 696 -18.49 45.19 14.17
CA GLY A 696 -19.19 45.07 12.90
C GLY A 696 -20.39 44.15 13.04
N VAL A 697 -21.48 44.49 12.34
CA VAL A 697 -22.76 43.80 12.52
C VAL A 697 -22.82 42.46 11.77
N ILE A 698 -22.00 42.29 10.73
CA ILE A 698 -21.96 41.09 9.91
C ILE A 698 -20.98 40.11 10.56
N SER A 699 -21.42 38.87 10.80
CA SER A 699 -20.63 37.78 11.36
C SER A 699 -20.96 36.46 10.67
N TYR A 700 -20.15 35.44 10.86
CA TYR A 700 -20.47 34.11 10.33
C TYR A 700 -21.71 33.52 10.98
N ASN A 701 -22.52 32.81 10.19
CA ASN A 701 -23.60 32.00 10.71
C ASN A 701 -23.02 30.87 11.56
N ILE A 702 -23.48 30.74 12.80
CA ILE A 702 -22.92 29.80 13.78
C ILE A 702 -23.12 28.33 13.39
N ASP A 703 -24.17 28.03 12.62
CA ASP A 703 -24.43 26.68 12.12
C ASP A 703 -23.63 26.37 10.84
N PHE A 704 -23.13 27.41 10.16
CA PHE A 704 -22.42 27.33 8.88
C PHE A 704 -21.12 28.14 8.91
N GLU A 705 -20.23 27.85 9.86
CA GLU A 705 -18.92 28.50 9.95
C GLU A 705 -18.06 28.20 8.70
N PRO A 706 -17.43 29.22 8.09
CA PRO A 706 -16.59 29.01 6.93
C PRO A 706 -15.29 28.27 7.26
N LYS A 707 -14.84 27.45 6.30
CA LYS A 707 -13.61 26.66 6.42
C LYS A 707 -12.85 26.63 5.10
N ILE A 708 -11.53 26.75 5.18
CA ILE A 708 -10.64 26.38 4.09
C ILE A 708 -9.98 25.04 4.40
N LYS A 709 -9.68 24.28 3.34
CA LYS A 709 -8.97 23.00 3.47
C LYS A 709 -7.52 23.17 3.08
N ILE A 710 -6.61 22.73 3.96
CA ILE A 710 -5.16 22.72 3.74
C ILE A 710 -4.71 21.26 3.61
N THR A 711 -4.09 20.90 2.49
CA THR A 711 -3.64 19.53 2.22
C THR A 711 -2.13 19.46 2.10
N ALA A 712 -1.52 18.50 2.80
CA ALA A 712 -0.08 18.23 2.76
C ALA A 712 0.27 17.30 1.60
N PHE A 713 1.26 17.69 0.78
CA PHE A 713 1.68 16.93 -0.39
C PHE A 713 3.17 16.60 -0.37
N ASN A 714 3.53 15.43 -0.89
CA ASN A 714 4.91 15.07 -1.19
C ASN A 714 5.41 15.73 -2.49
N ALA A 715 6.69 15.54 -2.83
CA ALA A 715 7.31 16.18 -3.99
C ALA A 715 6.76 15.69 -5.35
N ASN A 716 6.00 14.59 -5.36
CA ASN A 716 5.38 13.99 -6.54
C ASN A 716 3.88 14.28 -6.64
N ASN A 717 3.36 15.25 -5.86
CA ASN A 717 1.94 15.62 -5.80
C ASN A 717 0.99 14.56 -5.21
N ALA A 718 1.49 13.58 -4.45
CA ALA A 718 0.63 12.70 -3.66
C ALA A 718 0.40 13.27 -2.26
N ILE A 719 -0.75 12.97 -1.65
CA ILE A 719 -1.08 13.44 -0.30
C ILE A 719 -0.26 12.64 0.72
N THR A 720 0.38 13.33 1.67
CA THR A 720 1.10 12.71 2.78
C THR A 720 0.17 12.54 3.98
N GLN A 721 -0.38 11.34 4.14
CA GLN A 721 -1.40 11.03 5.14
C GLN A 721 -0.83 11.02 6.56
N ASN A 722 0.41 10.57 6.71
CA ASN A 722 1.07 10.50 8.01
C ASN A 722 1.37 11.86 8.61
N TYR A 723 1.24 12.95 7.84
CA TYR A 723 1.35 14.30 8.37
C TYR A 723 0.31 14.57 9.47
N THR A 724 -0.95 14.19 9.25
CA THR A 724 -2.01 14.37 10.25
C THR A 724 -2.17 13.15 11.14
N LEU A 725 -1.97 11.93 10.63
CA LEU A 725 -2.06 10.70 11.45
C LEU A 725 -0.95 10.63 12.51
N GLY A 726 0.20 11.24 12.25
CA GLY A 726 1.32 11.36 13.18
C GLY A 726 1.24 12.58 14.11
N GLU A 727 0.12 13.30 14.15
CA GLU A 727 -0.05 14.48 15.02
C GLU A 727 0.22 14.19 16.51
N PRO A 728 -0.27 13.07 17.11
CA PRO A 728 0.03 12.76 18.51
C PRO A 728 1.51 12.48 18.79
N GLU A 729 2.28 12.11 17.76
CA GLU A 729 3.73 11.90 17.83
C GLU A 729 4.53 13.14 17.38
N GLY A 730 3.84 14.24 17.05
CA GLY A 730 4.44 15.52 16.72
C GLY A 730 4.91 15.67 15.28
N PHE A 731 4.40 14.87 14.33
CA PHE A 731 4.71 15.05 12.90
C PHE A 731 3.95 16.20 12.25
N MET A 732 2.75 16.53 12.73
CA MET A 732 2.03 17.73 12.32
C MET A 732 2.66 18.96 12.98
N LYS A 733 3.20 19.87 12.17
CA LYS A 733 3.94 21.06 12.63
C LYS A 733 3.25 22.38 12.29
N LEU A 734 2.10 22.32 11.62
CA LEU A 734 1.29 23.48 11.25
C LEU A 734 0.46 23.92 12.44
N LEU A 735 0.46 25.22 12.70
CA LEU A 735 -0.32 25.87 13.76
C LEU A 735 -1.35 26.79 13.13
N ALA A 736 -2.51 26.97 13.78
CA ALA A 736 -3.54 27.91 13.33
C ALA A 736 -3.00 29.34 13.19
N SER A 737 -2.14 29.78 14.11
CA SER A 737 -1.48 31.10 14.07
C SER A 737 -0.50 31.28 12.91
N SER A 738 -0.19 30.22 12.17
CA SER A 738 0.72 30.25 11.03
C SER A 738 -0.01 30.13 9.68
N VAL A 739 -1.34 30.24 9.71
CA VAL A 739 -2.20 30.44 8.53
C VAL A 739 -2.55 31.92 8.51
N ASP A 740 -2.05 32.62 7.50
CA ASP A 740 -2.21 34.06 7.34
C ASP A 740 -3.28 34.35 6.30
N ILE A 741 -4.34 35.04 6.72
CA ILE A 741 -5.46 35.45 5.88
C ILE A 741 -5.50 36.99 5.84
N SER A 742 -5.46 37.57 4.65
CA SER A 742 -5.59 39.03 4.50
C SER A 742 -6.91 39.51 5.05
N LEU A 743 -6.89 40.64 5.78
CA LEU A 743 -8.11 41.33 6.19
C LEU A 743 -8.88 41.81 4.95
N PRO A 744 -10.16 41.42 4.78
CA PRO A 744 -10.99 41.94 3.70
C PRO A 744 -11.16 43.46 3.86
N SER A 745 -10.83 44.21 2.82
CA SER A 745 -10.94 45.68 2.80
C SER A 745 -11.94 46.19 1.77
N TYR A 746 -12.40 45.31 0.86
CA TYR A 746 -13.27 45.66 -0.24
C TYR A 746 -14.15 44.48 -0.65
N ASP A 747 -15.34 44.78 -1.16
CA ASP A 747 -16.22 43.82 -1.80
C ASP A 747 -15.56 43.23 -3.07
N LYS A 748 -15.88 41.98 -3.39
CA LYS A 748 -15.32 41.29 -4.55
C LYS A 748 -15.91 41.78 -5.87
N GLU A 749 -17.19 42.15 -5.89
CA GLU A 749 -17.96 42.41 -7.11
C GLU A 749 -18.58 43.81 -7.10
N GLN A 750 -19.18 44.22 -5.99
CA GLN A 750 -19.92 45.46 -5.89
C GLN A 750 -18.99 46.67 -5.98
N GLN A 751 -19.24 47.53 -6.98
CA GLN A 751 -18.53 48.79 -7.18
C GLN A 751 -19.24 49.94 -6.47
N VAL A 752 -18.50 51.00 -6.15
CA VAL A 752 -19.05 52.25 -5.61
C VAL A 752 -19.99 52.95 -6.62
N VAL A 753 -20.79 53.89 -6.12
CA VAL A 753 -21.66 54.75 -6.93
C VAL A 753 -20.85 55.50 -8.00
N ASP A 754 -21.44 55.69 -9.18
CA ASP A 754 -20.84 56.40 -10.32
C ASP A 754 -19.50 55.84 -10.83
N SER A 755 -19.15 54.60 -10.50
CA SER A 755 -17.99 53.91 -11.07
C SER A 755 -18.10 53.80 -12.60
N THR A 756 -17.07 54.32 -13.30
CA THR A 756 -16.98 54.26 -14.76
C THR A 756 -16.53 52.88 -15.23
N SER A 757 -17.02 52.46 -16.41
CA SER A 757 -16.67 51.17 -17.00
C SER A 757 -15.15 51.07 -17.25
N GLY A 758 -14.45 50.34 -16.38
CA GLY A 758 -13.00 50.15 -16.46
C GLY A 758 -12.23 50.58 -15.21
N ASP A 759 -12.84 51.39 -14.34
CA ASP A 759 -12.28 51.72 -13.01
C ASP A 759 -12.82 50.70 -12.00
N HIS A 760 -11.93 49.91 -11.39
CA HIS A 760 -12.31 48.89 -10.42
C HIS A 760 -12.16 49.46 -9.01
N GLU A 761 -13.21 50.13 -8.54
CA GLU A 761 -13.30 50.77 -7.23
C GLU A 761 -14.43 50.08 -6.43
N PRO A 762 -14.14 48.93 -5.80
CA PRO A 762 -15.12 48.18 -5.01
C PRO A 762 -15.53 48.90 -3.73
N VAL A 763 -16.73 48.59 -3.21
CA VAL A 763 -17.23 49.16 -1.95
C VAL A 763 -16.34 48.71 -0.78
N ALA A 764 -15.98 49.65 0.09
CA ALA A 764 -15.05 49.40 1.19
C ALA A 764 -15.68 48.63 2.37
N ILE A 765 -14.88 47.75 2.97
CA ILE A 765 -15.22 46.90 4.10
C ILE A 765 -14.26 47.17 5.25
N SER A 766 -14.79 47.29 6.46
CA SER A 766 -14.03 47.21 7.70
C SER A 766 -14.16 45.81 8.29
N ALA A 767 -13.05 45.09 8.41
CA ALA A 767 -12.99 43.75 8.99
C ALA A 767 -12.12 43.72 10.25
N VAL A 768 -12.54 42.93 11.25
CA VAL A 768 -11.68 42.50 12.35
C VAL A 768 -11.70 40.99 12.38
N MET A 769 -10.52 40.38 12.28
CA MET A 769 -10.37 38.93 12.27
C MET A 769 -9.41 38.47 13.37
N HIS A 770 -9.67 37.28 13.89
CA HIS A 770 -8.90 36.59 14.91
C HIS A 770 -8.32 35.29 14.34
N THR A 771 -7.35 34.71 15.04
CA THR A 771 -6.86 33.38 14.67
C THR A 771 -7.99 32.36 14.78
N GLY A 772 -8.19 31.60 13.71
CA GLY A 772 -9.15 30.52 13.64
C GLY A 772 -8.69 29.25 14.37
N ASN A 773 -9.35 28.15 14.08
CA ASN A 773 -9.01 26.83 14.61
C ASN A 773 -8.55 25.89 13.50
N LEU A 774 -7.58 25.02 13.78
CA LEU A 774 -7.04 24.06 12.84
C LEU A 774 -7.30 22.63 13.35
N THR A 775 -7.98 21.83 12.54
CA THR A 775 -8.29 20.43 12.88
C THR A 775 -7.95 19.51 11.72
N ALA A 776 -7.57 18.25 11.99
CA ALA A 776 -7.44 17.25 10.94
C ALA A 776 -8.83 16.91 10.36
N SER A 777 -8.89 16.68 9.05
CA SER A 777 -10.12 16.22 8.41
C SER A 777 -10.48 14.82 8.90
N PRO A 778 -11.75 14.57 9.30
CA PRO A 778 -12.20 13.25 9.71
C PRO A 778 -12.36 12.29 8.51
N ASP A 779 -12.54 12.84 7.30
CA ASP A 779 -12.83 12.05 6.10
C ASP A 779 -11.56 11.57 5.39
N LYS A 780 -10.45 12.30 5.54
CA LYS A 780 -9.23 12.03 4.77
C LYS A 780 -7.96 12.50 5.46
N ALA A 781 -7.08 11.54 5.74
CA ALA A 781 -5.75 11.82 6.29
C ALA A 781 -4.89 12.68 5.35
N GLY A 782 -4.02 13.51 5.92
CA GLY A 782 -3.21 14.48 5.20
C GLY A 782 -3.94 15.79 4.85
N GLU A 783 -5.23 15.90 5.15
CA GLU A 783 -6.04 17.11 4.99
C GLU A 783 -6.38 17.72 6.36
N LEU A 784 -6.35 19.04 6.44
CA LEU A 784 -6.71 19.83 7.62
C LEU A 784 -7.79 20.85 7.24
N PHE A 785 -8.67 21.17 8.18
CA PHE A 785 -9.61 22.27 8.09
C PHE A 785 -9.14 23.43 8.96
N TYR A 786 -9.01 24.60 8.36
CA TYR A 786 -8.89 25.86 9.08
C TYR A 786 -10.28 26.52 9.11
N THR A 787 -10.90 26.51 10.28
CA THR A 787 -12.19 27.15 10.54
C THR A 787 -11.94 28.58 11.02
N PHE A 788 -12.61 29.55 10.41
CA PHE A 788 -12.47 30.96 10.78
C PHE A 788 -13.05 31.23 12.18
N SER A 789 -12.68 32.35 12.80
CA SER A 789 -13.09 32.60 14.18
C SER A 789 -14.53 33.08 14.23
N PRO A 790 -15.38 32.57 15.13
CA PRO A 790 -16.73 33.12 15.32
C PRO A 790 -16.72 34.55 15.90
N ASN A 791 -15.55 35.06 16.31
CA ASN A 791 -15.37 36.45 16.75
C ASN A 791 -15.03 37.41 15.61
N ASP A 792 -14.92 36.91 14.37
CA ASP A 792 -14.65 37.74 13.20
C ASP A 792 -15.91 38.54 12.84
N HIS A 793 -15.74 39.82 12.53
CA HIS A 793 -16.86 40.70 12.23
C HIS A 793 -16.55 41.73 11.14
N PHE A 794 -17.58 42.10 10.39
CA PHE A 794 -17.48 42.92 9.18
C PHE A 794 -18.55 44.02 9.18
N THR A 795 -18.23 45.17 8.59
CA THR A 795 -19.17 46.25 8.29
C THR A 795 -18.77 46.89 6.97
N TYR A 796 -19.75 47.16 6.10
CA TYR A 796 -19.54 48.00 4.92
C TYR A 796 -19.45 49.45 5.34
N LEU A 797 -18.45 50.19 4.86
CA LEU A 797 -18.30 51.60 5.21
C LEU A 797 -19.47 52.42 4.68
N ARG A 798 -19.82 53.48 5.41
CA ARG A 798 -20.90 54.39 5.06
C ARG A 798 -20.32 55.73 4.66
N ASP A 799 -20.55 56.08 3.41
CA ASP A 799 -20.29 57.39 2.83
C ASP A 799 -21.10 57.54 1.51
N GLY A 800 -20.88 58.65 0.79
CA GLY A 800 -21.54 58.88 -0.50
C GLY A 800 -21.20 57.86 -1.57
N SER A 801 -20.04 57.21 -1.52
CA SER A 801 -19.63 56.17 -2.46
C SER A 801 -20.45 54.89 -2.30
N SER A 802 -20.96 54.65 -1.09
CA SER A 802 -21.79 53.49 -0.73
C SER A 802 -23.30 53.68 -0.91
N LEU A 803 -23.76 54.84 -1.44
CA LEU A 803 -25.18 55.11 -1.72
C LEU A 803 -25.68 54.30 -2.93
N LEU A 804 -25.97 53.03 -2.69
CA LEU A 804 -26.32 52.02 -3.68
C LEU A 804 -27.66 51.37 -3.33
N PRO A 805 -28.44 50.91 -4.34
CA PRO A 805 -29.55 49.99 -4.10
C PRO A 805 -29.07 48.73 -3.36
N PRO A 806 -29.98 47.94 -2.75
CA PRO A 806 -29.60 46.75 -2.02
C PRO A 806 -28.77 45.78 -2.87
N PHE A 807 -27.68 45.25 -2.31
CA PHE A 807 -26.80 44.29 -2.99
C PHE A 807 -26.36 43.20 -2.03
N THR A 808 -26.06 42.00 -2.54
CA THR A 808 -25.55 40.90 -1.71
C THR A 808 -24.05 41.09 -1.45
N ALA A 809 -23.65 41.04 -0.18
CA ALA A 809 -22.25 41.09 0.22
C ALA A 809 -21.44 39.95 -0.42
N LYS A 810 -20.26 40.28 -0.97
CA LYS A 810 -19.29 39.30 -1.49
C LYS A 810 -17.92 39.57 -0.86
N ILE A 811 -17.69 39.01 0.32
CA ILE A 811 -16.46 39.28 1.09
C ILE A 811 -15.36 38.28 0.70
N PRO A 812 -14.22 38.72 0.12
CA PRO A 812 -13.14 37.83 -0.29
C PRO A 812 -12.15 37.56 0.85
N PHE A 813 -11.79 36.30 1.05
CA PHE A 813 -10.74 35.86 1.97
C PHE A 813 -9.54 35.35 1.17
N VAL A 814 -8.37 35.95 1.38
CA VAL A 814 -7.15 35.61 0.65
C VAL A 814 -6.17 34.94 1.60
N THR A 815 -5.83 33.68 1.34
CA THR A 815 -4.77 32.98 2.08
C THR A 815 -3.41 33.43 1.56
N GLU A 816 -2.70 34.27 2.32
CA GLU A 816 -1.38 34.76 1.92
C GLU A 816 -0.31 33.72 2.16
N GLN A 817 -0.35 33.07 3.34
CA GLN A 817 0.67 32.13 3.76
C GLN A 817 0.08 30.98 4.56
N VAL A 818 0.65 29.80 4.33
CA VAL A 818 0.54 28.64 5.22
C VAL A 818 1.96 28.17 5.43
N ASN A 819 2.47 28.25 6.66
CA ASN A 819 3.82 27.83 6.97
C ASN A 819 3.86 27.01 8.27
N ASP A 820 4.45 25.83 8.22
CA ASP A 820 4.65 25.05 9.43
C ASP A 820 5.98 25.40 10.12
N THR A 821 6.16 24.89 11.35
CA THR A 821 7.40 25.13 12.11
C THR A 821 8.62 24.39 11.54
N ASP A 822 8.44 23.52 10.53
CA ASP A 822 9.52 22.93 9.77
C ASP A 822 9.98 23.75 8.56
N GLY A 823 9.22 24.79 8.20
CA GLY A 823 9.45 25.63 7.02
C GLY A 823 8.75 25.11 5.76
N ILE A 824 7.79 24.20 5.89
CA ILE A 824 6.94 23.74 4.79
C ILE A 824 5.90 24.82 4.50
N LYS A 825 5.81 25.23 3.23
CA LYS A 825 4.98 26.34 2.78
C LYS A 825 3.95 25.90 1.75
N LEU A 826 3.02 26.79 1.40
CA LEU A 826 2.24 26.69 0.16
C LEU A 826 3.14 26.40 -1.05
N ALA A 827 2.63 25.66 -2.02
CA ALA A 827 3.33 25.39 -3.27
C ALA A 827 3.77 26.70 -3.92
N ILE A 828 5.03 26.76 -4.36
CA ILE A 828 5.61 27.96 -5.00
C ILE A 828 5.89 27.71 -6.48
N ASN A 829 5.79 28.77 -7.28
CA ASN A 829 6.35 28.78 -8.61
C ASN A 829 7.87 28.99 -8.48
N ILE A 830 8.64 27.96 -8.87
CA ILE A 830 10.10 27.92 -8.70
C ILE A 830 10.80 29.08 -9.45
N SER A 831 10.22 29.57 -10.54
CA SER A 831 10.82 30.66 -11.34
C SER A 831 10.67 32.04 -10.71
N THR A 832 9.57 32.29 -10.00
CA THR A 832 9.27 33.59 -9.38
C THR A 832 9.48 33.61 -7.87
N ASN A 833 9.62 32.43 -7.25
CA ASN A 833 9.68 32.23 -5.80
C ASN A 833 8.46 32.83 -5.06
N LYS A 834 7.30 32.86 -5.72
CA LYS A 834 6.01 33.28 -5.16
C LYS A 834 5.08 32.08 -5.03
N VAL A 835 4.03 32.21 -4.20
CA VAL A 835 2.94 31.23 -4.11
C VAL A 835 2.40 30.96 -5.52
N ALA A 836 2.30 29.69 -5.90
CA ALA A 836 1.77 29.31 -7.19
C ALA A 836 0.25 29.56 -7.23
N GLU A 837 -0.29 29.98 -8.37
CA GLU A 837 -1.74 30.20 -8.52
C GLU A 837 -2.54 28.93 -8.22
N SER A 838 -1.98 27.75 -8.48
CA SER A 838 -2.59 26.45 -8.16
C SER A 838 -2.43 26.00 -6.71
N ALA A 839 -1.81 26.82 -5.86
CA ALA A 839 -1.61 26.53 -4.44
C ALA A 839 -2.77 26.99 -3.56
N THR A 840 -3.62 27.89 -4.06
CA THR A 840 -4.74 28.50 -3.32
C THR A 840 -5.94 28.65 -4.23
N GLU A 841 -7.13 28.46 -3.70
CA GLU A 841 -8.39 28.74 -4.40
C GLU A 841 -9.04 30.00 -3.83
N THR A 842 -9.68 30.78 -4.69
CA THR A 842 -10.37 32.01 -4.25
C THR A 842 -11.53 31.65 -3.33
N PHE A 843 -11.53 32.22 -2.12
CA PHE A 843 -12.61 32.06 -1.17
C PHE A 843 -13.41 33.35 -1.06
N VAL A 844 -14.71 33.29 -1.35
CA VAL A 844 -15.66 34.40 -1.20
C VAL A 844 -16.91 33.83 -0.54
N THR A 845 -17.40 34.52 0.48
CA THR A 845 -18.67 34.21 1.15
C THR A 845 -19.75 35.19 0.72
N ASP A 846 -21.00 34.73 0.76
CA ASP A 846 -22.20 35.53 0.59
C ASP A 846 -23.15 35.35 1.77
N GLY A 847 -24.33 35.98 1.72
CA GLY A 847 -25.39 35.73 2.71
C GLY A 847 -26.18 36.95 3.16
N VAL A 848 -25.49 38.09 3.31
CA VAL A 848 -26.10 39.30 3.86
C VAL A 848 -26.34 40.35 2.77
N GLU A 849 -27.57 40.83 2.66
CA GLU A 849 -27.93 41.96 1.83
C GLU A 849 -27.50 43.28 2.51
N ILE A 850 -26.74 44.10 1.80
CA ILE A 850 -26.29 45.41 2.27
C ILE A 850 -27.25 46.47 1.76
N ARG A 851 -27.78 47.27 2.68
CA ARG A 851 -28.75 48.32 2.40
C ARG A 851 -28.17 49.68 2.78
N PHE A 852 -28.57 50.72 2.06
CA PHE A 852 -28.35 52.09 2.48
C PHE A 852 -29.68 52.70 2.92
N ALA A 853 -29.78 53.18 4.15
CA ALA A 853 -31.00 53.79 4.65
C ALA A 853 -30.75 55.14 5.33
N ARG A 854 -31.84 55.84 5.59
CA ARG A 854 -31.88 57.08 6.36
C ARG A 854 -33.12 57.12 7.23
N MET A 855 -33.04 57.85 8.33
CA MET A 855 -34.20 58.25 9.11
C MET A 855 -34.69 59.62 8.68
N VAL A 856 -36.00 59.78 8.53
CA VAL A 856 -36.65 61.02 8.12
C VAL A 856 -37.69 61.42 9.14
N LEU A 857 -37.66 62.70 9.52
CA LEU A 857 -38.69 63.32 10.35
C LEU A 857 -39.66 64.12 9.48
N GLN A 858 -40.95 63.99 9.77
CA GLN A 858 -41.98 64.76 9.08
C GLN A 858 -42.33 66.04 9.82
N ASN A 859 -42.50 67.12 9.05
CA ASN A 859 -43.08 68.35 9.57
C ASN A 859 -44.48 68.07 10.12
N SER A 860 -44.72 68.56 11.33
CA SER A 860 -45.92 68.25 12.11
C SER A 860 -46.66 69.53 12.42
N TYR A 861 -47.97 69.53 12.20
CA TYR A 861 -48.84 70.68 12.44
C TYR A 861 -50.08 70.27 13.23
N GLY A 862 -50.50 71.10 14.18
CA GLY A 862 -51.67 70.81 15.01
C GLY A 862 -52.04 71.98 15.91
N SER A 863 -53.13 71.83 16.66
CA SER A 863 -53.50 72.86 17.65
C SER A 863 -52.54 72.83 18.84
N GLU A 864 -52.18 74.03 19.29
CA GLU A 864 -51.53 74.35 20.56
C GLU A 864 -52.21 73.74 21.80
N ASN A 865 -53.48 73.33 21.68
CA ASN A 865 -54.28 72.75 22.76
C ASN A 865 -54.25 71.21 22.81
N ALA A 866 -53.59 70.56 21.85
CA ALA A 866 -53.53 69.11 21.73
C ALA A 866 -52.08 68.61 21.68
N LYS A 867 -51.88 67.33 22.02
CA LYS A 867 -50.59 66.67 21.76
C LYS A 867 -50.35 66.65 20.26
N LEU A 868 -49.17 67.06 19.82
CA LEU A 868 -48.78 67.05 18.42
C LEU A 868 -48.09 65.72 18.12
N ARG A 869 -48.59 64.98 17.13
CA ARG A 869 -47.93 63.76 16.65
C ARG A 869 -46.83 64.17 15.68
N SER A 870 -45.64 63.60 15.85
CA SER A 870 -44.55 63.70 14.89
C SER A 870 -44.17 62.32 14.38
N GLN A 871 -44.08 62.16 13.06
CA GLN A 871 -43.81 60.87 12.44
C GLN A 871 -42.33 60.75 12.12
N LEU A 872 -41.74 59.64 12.56
CA LEU A 872 -40.38 59.23 12.21
C LEU A 872 -40.47 58.03 11.26
N THR A 873 -39.69 58.04 10.19
CA THR A 873 -39.72 57.01 9.15
C THR A 873 -38.30 56.55 8.81
N ILE A 874 -38.11 55.25 8.64
CA ILE A 874 -36.88 54.67 8.08
C ILE A 874 -37.14 54.42 6.61
N GLU A 875 -36.31 55.02 5.75
CA GLU A 875 -36.38 54.87 4.30
C GLU A 875 -35.09 54.21 3.80
N VAL A 876 -35.24 53.16 2.98
CA VAL A 876 -34.14 52.45 2.31
C VAL A 876 -34.01 52.97 0.89
N TYR A 877 -32.78 53.18 0.42
CA TYR A 877 -32.49 53.56 -0.96
C TYR A 877 -32.64 52.33 -1.87
N ASP A 878 -33.59 52.40 -2.80
CA ASP A 878 -34.09 51.26 -3.57
C ASP A 878 -33.56 51.26 -5.03
N GLU A 879 -33.87 50.21 -5.79
CA GLU A 879 -33.44 50.03 -7.18
C GLU A 879 -33.90 51.15 -8.12
N ASP A 880 -35.04 51.78 -7.81
CA ASP A 880 -35.57 52.92 -8.56
C ASP A 880 -34.84 54.25 -8.27
N LYS A 881 -33.76 54.19 -7.47
CA LYS A 881 -32.96 55.33 -7.02
C LYS A 881 -33.75 56.32 -6.17
N SER A 882 -34.75 55.83 -5.44
CA SER A 882 -35.53 56.60 -4.48
C SER A 882 -35.47 55.99 -3.09
N PHE A 883 -35.92 56.75 -2.09
CA PHE A 883 -35.97 56.32 -0.71
C PHE A 883 -37.40 55.87 -0.36
N ASN A 884 -37.58 54.59 -0.01
CA ASN A 884 -38.87 53.97 0.26
C ASN A 884 -38.92 53.29 1.64
N THR A 885 -40.09 53.22 2.26
CA THR A 885 -40.29 52.48 3.51
C THR A 885 -40.32 50.98 3.28
N HIS A 886 -39.70 50.18 4.15
CA HIS A 886 -39.68 48.72 4.03
C HIS A 886 -40.33 48.01 5.23
N SER A 887 -40.89 46.81 5.01
CA SER A 887 -41.56 46.02 6.05
C SER A 887 -40.62 45.48 7.12
N ASP A 888 -39.36 45.27 6.76
CA ASP A 888 -38.33 44.67 7.63
C ASP A 888 -37.85 45.62 8.75
N GLU A 889 -38.20 46.90 8.64
CA GLU A 889 -37.82 47.98 9.55
C GLU A 889 -38.72 48.04 10.79
N SER A 890 -38.72 46.95 11.57
CA SER A 890 -39.51 46.82 12.80
C SER A 890 -38.68 46.48 14.04
N CYS A 891 -37.38 46.19 13.87
CA CYS A 891 -36.51 45.72 14.96
C CYS A 891 -35.83 46.85 15.75
N LEU A 892 -35.88 48.08 15.25
CA LEU A 892 -35.29 49.23 15.94
C LEU A 892 -36.31 49.84 16.90
N MET A 893 -35.89 50.14 18.13
CA MET A 893 -36.74 50.80 19.12
C MET A 893 -36.26 52.24 19.32
N PRO A 894 -37.03 53.26 18.88
CA PRO A 894 -36.69 54.64 19.16
C PRO A 894 -36.98 54.94 20.63
N LEU A 895 -36.11 55.70 21.27
CA LEU A 895 -36.30 56.21 22.63
C LEU A 895 -36.40 57.74 22.60
N ILE A 896 -36.81 58.37 23.69
CA ILE A 896 -36.59 59.81 23.87
C ILE A 896 -35.59 59.95 25.01
N GLY A 897 -34.40 60.43 24.66
CA GLY A 897 -33.32 60.76 25.57
C GLY A 897 -33.51 62.14 26.20
N SER A 898 -32.39 62.81 26.50
CA SER A 898 -32.38 64.15 27.07
C SER A 898 -32.67 65.20 26.00
N GLU A 899 -33.27 66.31 26.40
CA GLU A 899 -33.31 67.53 25.60
C GLU A 899 -31.97 68.25 25.73
N GLU A 900 -31.32 68.53 24.61
CA GLU A 900 -29.98 69.15 24.56
C GLU A 900 -30.02 70.55 23.94
N ASP A 901 -29.36 71.51 24.57
CA ASP A 901 -29.22 72.88 24.04
C ASP A 901 -28.26 72.92 22.83
N GLY A 902 -28.41 73.92 21.96
CA GLY A 902 -27.44 74.20 20.89
C GLY A 902 -28.07 74.67 19.59
N ALA A 903 -27.23 74.89 18.57
CA ALA A 903 -27.71 75.15 17.21
C ALA A 903 -27.98 73.82 16.49
N LYS A 904 -28.83 73.84 15.47
CA LYS A 904 -29.03 72.70 14.56
C LYS A 904 -27.68 72.14 14.07
N TYR A 905 -27.50 70.83 14.13
CA TYR A 905 -26.27 70.12 13.73
C TYR A 905 -25.01 70.50 14.50
N SER A 906 -25.14 71.15 15.67
CA SER A 906 -23.97 71.47 16.51
C SER A 906 -23.38 70.26 17.27
N GLY A 907 -23.92 69.05 17.04
CA GLY A 907 -23.51 67.81 17.67
C GLY A 907 -23.81 67.75 19.19
N ASN A 908 -23.01 66.94 19.90
CA ASN A 908 -23.07 66.69 21.35
C ASN A 908 -24.34 66.01 21.88
N MET A 909 -25.09 65.33 21.02
CA MET A 909 -26.26 64.56 21.40
C MET A 909 -25.90 63.07 21.47
N LYS A 910 -26.35 62.37 22.52
CA LYS A 910 -26.25 60.90 22.57
C LYS A 910 -27.40 60.31 21.79
N LEU A 911 -27.24 59.04 21.40
CA LEU A 911 -28.28 58.31 20.68
C LEU A 911 -29.65 58.49 21.36
N TRP A 912 -30.64 58.94 20.57
CA TRP A 912 -32.01 59.26 20.96
C TRP A 912 -32.24 60.55 21.76
N ASP A 913 -31.20 61.31 22.08
CA ASP A 913 -31.39 62.68 22.55
C ASP A 913 -32.05 63.53 21.44
N TYR A 914 -32.71 64.61 21.83
CA TYR A 914 -33.36 65.54 20.91
C TYR A 914 -33.04 66.98 21.27
N ARG A 915 -33.20 67.89 20.32
CA ARG A 915 -33.00 69.33 20.52
C ARG A 915 -34.17 70.07 19.93
N LEU A 916 -34.69 71.04 20.68
CA LEU A 916 -35.67 72.01 20.19
C LEU A 916 -34.97 73.33 19.92
N ILE A 917 -35.36 73.97 18.82
CA ILE A 917 -34.81 75.23 18.35
C ILE A 917 -35.97 76.15 18.06
N ASP A 918 -36.02 77.27 18.76
CA ASP A 918 -36.89 78.36 18.40
C ASP A 918 -36.26 79.13 17.22
N ILE A 919 -36.88 78.98 16.04
CA ILE A 919 -36.40 79.55 14.78
C ILE A 919 -36.94 80.95 14.50
N ASP A 920 -38.03 81.33 15.19
CA ASP A 920 -38.75 82.58 14.99
C ASP A 920 -38.46 83.58 16.14
N GLY A 921 -37.85 83.13 17.24
CA GLY A 921 -37.41 83.95 18.36
C GLY A 921 -38.58 84.71 19.00
N ASP A 922 -38.36 85.97 19.37
CA ASP A 922 -39.40 86.84 19.96
C ASP A 922 -40.58 87.19 19.01
N SER A 923 -40.69 86.56 17.82
CA SER A 923 -41.74 86.86 16.84
C SER A 923 -43.00 85.99 16.98
N ASP A 924 -42.94 84.94 17.78
CA ASP A 924 -44.09 84.21 18.30
C ASP A 924 -43.99 84.02 19.83
N ASP A 925 -45.00 83.38 20.44
CA ASP A 925 -45.09 83.23 21.89
C ASP A 925 -44.57 81.85 22.36
N ILE A 926 -44.06 80.99 21.45
CA ILE A 926 -43.63 79.63 21.79
C ILE A 926 -42.14 79.58 22.14
N GLU A 927 -41.82 78.99 23.29
CA GLU A 927 -40.44 78.71 23.71
C GLU A 927 -40.19 77.20 23.72
N VAL A 928 -38.92 76.79 23.60
CA VAL A 928 -38.51 75.36 23.64
C VAL A 928 -39.01 74.63 24.89
N SER A 929 -39.06 75.34 26.03
CA SER A 929 -39.55 74.79 27.31
C SER A 929 -41.06 74.50 27.37
N ASN A 930 -41.82 74.92 26.36
CA ASN A 930 -43.29 74.78 26.35
C ASN A 930 -43.75 73.41 25.88
N THR A 931 -42.88 72.60 25.28
CA THR A 931 -43.23 71.26 24.82
C THR A 931 -42.12 70.25 25.15
N GLU A 932 -42.49 69.00 25.31
CA GLU A 932 -41.56 67.90 25.61
C GLU A 932 -41.88 66.71 24.70
N ALA A 933 -40.84 66.05 24.19
CA ALA A 933 -40.99 64.86 23.36
C ALA A 933 -41.32 63.62 24.21
N SER A 934 -42.09 62.72 23.62
CA SER A 934 -42.40 61.40 24.20
C SER A 934 -42.57 60.39 23.08
N VAL A 935 -42.19 59.14 23.31
CA VAL A 935 -42.39 58.05 22.35
C VAL A 935 -42.99 56.84 23.04
N SER A 936 -43.89 56.16 22.35
CA SER A 936 -44.37 54.83 22.73
C SER A 936 -44.44 53.93 21.50
N GLY A 937 -44.41 52.62 21.67
CA GLY A 937 -44.52 51.67 20.55
C GLY A 937 -43.27 51.63 19.67
N ASP A 938 -43.33 50.77 18.65
CA ASP A 938 -42.19 50.41 17.79
C ASP A 938 -42.43 50.87 16.34
N PHE A 939 -41.42 50.73 15.48
CA PHE A 939 -41.62 50.90 14.04
C PHE A 939 -42.51 49.78 13.49
N TYR A 940 -43.44 50.15 12.62
CA TYR A 940 -44.26 49.21 11.85
C TYR A 940 -44.17 49.59 10.37
N ASN A 941 -43.65 48.68 9.54
CA ASN A 941 -43.31 48.94 8.14
C ASN A 941 -42.46 50.21 7.95
N GLY A 942 -41.42 50.37 8.77
CA GLY A 942 -40.53 51.53 8.71
C GLY A 942 -41.13 52.83 9.22
N ILE A 943 -42.35 52.82 9.77
CA ILE A 943 -43.01 54.03 10.28
C ILE A 943 -43.20 53.92 11.79
N GLN A 944 -42.69 54.92 12.51
CA GLN A 944 -43.03 55.18 13.91
C GLN A 944 -44.06 56.32 13.97
N SER A 945 -45.27 55.98 14.41
CA SER A 945 -46.43 56.90 14.42
C SER A 945 -46.86 57.37 15.83
N GLN A 946 -46.12 56.95 16.86
CA GLN A 946 -46.43 57.21 18.26
C GLN A 946 -45.35 58.05 18.97
N LEU A 947 -44.66 58.90 18.22
CA LEU A 947 -43.85 59.99 18.78
C LEU A 947 -44.72 61.26 18.87
N PHE A 948 -44.71 61.88 20.06
CA PHE A 948 -45.58 62.99 20.39
C PHE A 948 -44.85 64.09 21.14
N PHE A 949 -45.27 65.32 20.88
CA PHE A 949 -44.93 66.51 21.64
C PHE A 949 -46.10 66.90 22.56
N SER A 950 -45.79 67.27 23.81
CA SER A 950 -46.78 67.76 24.76
C SER A 950 -47.40 69.08 24.27
N LYS A 951 -48.59 69.42 24.77
CA LYS A 951 -49.32 70.61 24.30
C LYS A 951 -48.69 71.90 24.88
N PRO A 952 -48.29 72.89 24.05
CA PRO A 952 -47.61 74.09 24.55
C PRO A 952 -48.52 75.23 25.00
N THR A 953 -49.82 75.20 24.67
CA THR A 953 -50.79 76.30 24.87
C THR A 953 -50.49 77.61 24.13
N GLU A 954 -49.23 77.90 23.82
CA GLU A 954 -48.78 79.00 22.97
C GLU A 954 -48.72 78.59 21.49
N GLN A 955 -48.89 79.57 20.61
CA GLN A 955 -48.82 79.38 19.16
C GLN A 955 -47.45 79.77 18.64
N GLY A 956 -46.94 79.01 17.68
CA GLY A 956 -45.64 79.28 17.09
C GLY A 956 -45.01 78.07 16.42
N THR A 957 -43.74 78.22 16.03
CA THR A 957 -42.99 77.20 15.31
C THR A 957 -41.66 76.89 15.99
N LEU A 958 -41.45 75.60 16.28
CA LEU A 958 -40.15 75.08 16.71
C LEU A 958 -39.57 74.19 15.61
N GLU A 959 -38.25 74.17 15.48
CA GLU A 959 -37.55 73.12 14.76
C GLU A 959 -37.02 72.09 15.76
N TRP A 960 -37.05 70.81 15.39
CA TRP A 960 -36.54 69.76 16.25
C TRP A 960 -35.59 68.84 15.50
N GLU A 961 -34.45 68.56 16.11
CA GLU A 961 -33.40 67.65 15.66
C GLU A 961 -33.41 66.42 16.57
N TYR A 962 -33.22 65.23 15.99
CA TYR A 962 -33.28 63.98 16.74
C TYR A 962 -32.06 63.10 16.46
N GLN A 963 -31.29 62.75 17.50
CA GLN A 963 -30.08 61.95 17.32
C GLN A 963 -30.43 60.50 16.98
N VAL A 964 -30.11 60.11 15.76
CA VAL A 964 -30.36 58.76 15.23
C VAL A 964 -29.08 57.91 15.26
N PRO A 965 -29.19 56.59 15.08
CA PRO A 965 -28.00 55.77 14.88
C PRO A 965 -27.21 56.26 13.66
N SER A 966 -25.88 56.22 13.74
CA SER A 966 -25.01 56.79 12.70
C SER A 966 -25.23 56.20 11.30
N TRP A 967 -25.64 54.93 11.20
CA TRP A 967 -25.98 54.31 9.92
C TRP A 967 -27.34 54.73 9.32
N LEU A 968 -28.11 55.55 10.04
CA LEU A 968 -29.38 56.14 9.58
C LEU A 968 -29.32 57.68 9.50
N ALA A 969 -28.19 58.28 9.89
CA ALA A 969 -27.89 59.67 9.60
C ALA A 969 -27.73 59.88 8.08
N PHE A 970 -27.94 61.09 7.57
CA PHE A 970 -27.90 61.36 6.13
C PHE A 970 -27.21 62.68 5.83
N ASN A 971 -27.13 63.05 4.55
CA ASN A 971 -26.61 64.35 4.12
C ASN A 971 -27.77 65.36 4.09
N TRP A 972 -28.16 65.84 5.28
CA TRP A 972 -29.27 66.78 5.43
C TRP A 972 -28.82 68.23 5.29
N ASP A 973 -27.53 68.51 5.44
CA ASP A 973 -26.94 69.81 5.16
C ASP A 973 -25.89 69.77 4.04
N THR A 974 -24.93 70.70 4.03
CA THR A 974 -23.83 70.69 3.04
C THR A 974 -22.48 70.90 3.70
N LEU A 975 -22.44 70.89 5.03
CA LEU A 975 -21.31 71.22 5.86
C LEU A 975 -20.75 69.93 6.46
N ASP A 976 -19.51 69.64 6.12
CA ASP A 976 -18.76 68.64 6.84
C ASP A 976 -18.26 69.26 8.17
N ALA A 977 -19.09 69.16 9.21
CA ALA A 977 -18.86 69.82 10.49
C ALA A 977 -17.60 69.30 11.21
N ASN A 978 -17.19 68.06 10.94
CA ASN A 978 -16.06 67.38 11.58
C ASN A 978 -14.80 67.32 10.68
N ASN A 979 -14.93 67.69 9.39
CA ASN A 979 -13.90 67.72 8.35
C ASN A 979 -13.24 66.35 8.09
N ASP A 980 -14.01 65.26 8.21
CA ASP A 980 -13.59 63.88 7.95
C ASP A 980 -13.87 63.39 6.52
N GLY A 981 -14.58 64.20 5.72
CA GLY A 981 -14.96 63.90 4.34
C GLY A 981 -16.23 63.08 4.17
N ASN A 982 -16.91 62.71 5.25
CA ASN A 982 -18.19 61.99 5.25
C ASN A 982 -19.34 62.97 5.54
N PHE A 983 -20.15 63.24 4.52
CA PHE A 983 -21.34 64.10 4.64
C PHE A 983 -22.61 63.34 5.04
N TYR A 984 -22.55 62.06 5.38
CA TYR A 984 -23.72 61.22 5.68
C TYR A 984 -23.85 60.96 7.18
N ASP A 985 -23.65 62.00 7.98
CA ASP A 985 -23.59 61.99 9.44
C ASP A 985 -24.57 62.97 10.12
N ASP A 986 -25.44 63.64 9.36
CA ASP A 986 -26.46 64.54 9.92
C ASP A 986 -27.67 63.79 10.47
N ASN A 987 -28.15 64.28 11.61
CA ASN A 987 -29.43 63.87 12.18
C ASN A 987 -30.62 64.41 11.38
N PRO A 988 -31.75 63.71 11.28
CA PRO A 988 -32.95 64.29 10.71
C PRO A 988 -33.47 65.43 11.58
N SER A 989 -34.13 66.38 10.92
CA SER A 989 -34.82 67.48 11.57
C SER A 989 -36.16 67.75 10.90
N ALA A 990 -37.09 68.34 11.65
CA ALA A 990 -38.39 68.75 11.12
C ALA A 990 -38.94 69.96 11.87
N THR A 991 -39.96 70.57 11.29
CA THR A 991 -40.69 71.70 11.87
C THR A 991 -41.92 71.22 12.65
N LEU A 992 -42.11 71.73 13.86
CA LEU A 992 -43.29 71.57 14.72
C LEU A 992 -44.06 72.90 14.73
N SER A 993 -45.26 72.92 14.17
CA SER A 993 -46.11 74.11 14.16
C SER A 993 -47.35 73.91 15.04
N PHE A 994 -47.51 74.77 16.04
CA PHE A 994 -48.63 74.77 16.97
C PHE A 994 -49.53 75.99 16.71
N GLY A 995 -50.77 75.76 16.28
CA GLY A 995 -51.73 76.83 15.92
C GLY A 995 -52.26 76.72 14.49
N ILE A 996 -52.89 77.79 13.99
CA ILE A 996 -53.60 77.76 12.69
C ILE A 996 -52.61 77.90 11.52
N TYR A 997 -52.43 76.83 10.74
CA TYR A 997 -51.77 76.88 9.44
C TYR A 997 -52.60 77.71 8.44
N ARG A 998 -52.26 78.99 8.27
CA ARG A 998 -52.79 79.83 7.17
C ARG A 998 -51.95 79.60 5.92
N GLY A 999 -52.31 78.60 5.12
CA GLY A 999 -51.78 78.44 3.77
C GLY A 999 -52.16 79.65 2.89
N ASN A 1000 -51.18 80.50 2.59
CA ASN A 1000 -51.18 81.52 1.51
C ASN A 1000 -52.44 82.44 1.44
N ASP A 1001 -52.38 83.59 2.11
CA ASP A 1001 -53.42 84.63 2.13
C ASP A 1001 -53.61 85.30 0.74
N ARG A 1002 -54.44 84.70 -0.12
CA ARG A 1002 -55.17 85.41 -1.20
C ARG A 1002 -56.60 84.87 -1.35
N ILE A 1003 -57.43 85.07 -0.33
CA ILE A 1003 -58.90 84.92 -0.45
C ILE A 1003 -59.59 86.16 0.13
N ILE A 1004 -60.48 86.78 -0.66
CA ILE A 1004 -61.00 88.15 -0.46
C ILE A 1004 -62.45 88.19 0.10
N SER A 1005 -62.98 87.10 0.67
CA SER A 1005 -64.18 87.09 1.55
C SER A 1005 -64.71 85.66 1.74
N TRP A 1006 -65.14 85.34 2.97
CA TRP A 1006 -66.30 84.47 3.18
C TRP A 1006 -67.06 84.84 4.49
N TYR A 1007 -68.31 84.42 4.59
CA TYR A 1007 -69.24 84.78 5.67
C TYR A 1007 -69.76 83.51 6.35
N GLU A 1008 -69.55 83.41 7.66
CA GLU A 1008 -70.04 82.30 8.49
C GLU A 1008 -71.33 82.71 9.19
N VAL A 1009 -72.39 81.90 9.05
CA VAL A 1009 -73.64 82.04 9.81
C VAL A 1009 -73.81 80.79 10.67
N LEU A 1010 -73.84 80.99 11.99
CA LEU A 1010 -74.34 80.04 12.96
C LEU A 1010 -75.38 80.76 13.83
N ASN A 1011 -76.56 80.14 14.01
CA ASN A 1011 -77.64 80.62 14.89
C ASN A 1011 -77.21 80.64 16.36
#